data_AF-A0A951B6Y1-F1
#
_entry.id   AF-A0A951B6Y1-F1
#
_cell.length_a   1.000
_cell.length_b   1.000
_cell.length_c   1.000
_cell.angle_alpha   90.00
_cell.angle_beta   90.00
_cell.angle_gamma   90.00
#
_symmetry.space_group_name_H-M   'P 1'
#
loop_
_entity.id
_entity.type
_entity.pdbx_description
1 polymer ?
#
loop_
_entity_poly.entity_id
_entity_poly.type
_entity_poly.pdbx_seq_one_letter_code
_entity_poly.pdbx_strand_id
1 'polypeptide(L)'
;MPKVIATSIPGPVVLGAADNPLTITATGAVNATGGSADAIDAPASATWVIGNAGKVTSSSGVGMSLASSGTVTNSGSISGVEGVLLRKGGKVTNNGGGSIAGSGAIGNGFGSGAGVYITGGSGNITNSGVISGGAYGVALGAGGLITNSATIRGGEDGAIVQGATGTVVNNSSIVASVDDGVALFGGGTVTNNQSAFVSGGGTAGAGVFITGGSGTVANHGSIASGSPRLGVLLANGGSVSNDTSAAITGGVAAVFVNGGTGTLTNSGRIAATGPAGVDFEAGGSVGNSRGASISGSSFGVFITGGTGALNNTGTITSSLYGAAALAGGGSVTNNAGGVLTGGSSGVYVGYRGAGTVTNTGLINSTSTSGAGVDLGGGGTVTNNQGGSIAGASAGLFASGTRATLNNSGNITSDHAIELEAGGNITNTSTGVISGNTTAIFVAGGTVNFSNSGKIAATGATGADLEGGGSVNNNAGGTISGSNIGIFFTGGNGAVTNAGLVSTAGNFGVDLSAGGTVENTGAISAGGIGVAVYNGFGTVTNSGTISGGFNAVRFSGSGPNRVVVNPGAVFLGSVVGSSNPGNTLELAGGTGSVTSATGTAGSVATNGHSWSYGNFDTLAFDASGNWTASGADTLQTVLNNGTLGVSGSLDVATAVDPASAGVFQLTGNSSLEVAAATGTASKVQFQGSNELIADNFASFGSSGGGPLLESFGAGDSVDLRQLASSNLSLNFNPATGSLAVSNGTQTATLYFQTSSLGAGTFHAASDSGNGVLITHA
;
A
#
# COMPACT_ATOMS: atom_id res chain seq x y z
N MET A 1 -7.03 78.86 -22.54
CA MET A 1 -8.13 78.03 -23.10
C MET A 1 -7.53 76.66 -23.38
N PRO A 2 -8.27 75.57 -23.14
CA PRO A 2 -7.81 74.22 -23.48
C PRO A 2 -7.34 74.16 -24.93
N LYS A 3 -6.22 73.49 -25.20
CA LYS A 3 -5.66 73.40 -26.55
C LYS A 3 -6.41 72.35 -27.35
N VAL A 4 -6.83 72.71 -28.56
CA VAL A 4 -7.52 71.81 -29.48
C VAL A 4 -6.73 71.71 -30.79
N ILE A 5 -6.36 70.49 -31.18
CA ILE A 5 -5.72 70.18 -32.46
C ILE A 5 -6.78 69.53 -33.35
N ALA A 6 -7.29 70.29 -34.34
CA ALA A 6 -8.36 69.84 -35.23
C ALA A 6 -7.91 69.53 -36.67
N THR A 7 -6.66 69.86 -37.00
CA THR A 7 -6.03 69.65 -38.32
C THR A 7 -4.67 68.98 -38.16
N SER A 8 -4.03 68.58 -39.27
CA SER A 8 -2.67 68.06 -39.25
C SER A 8 -1.65 69.17 -39.01
N ILE A 9 -0.78 69.00 -38.01
CA ILE A 9 0.33 69.90 -37.69
C ILE A 9 1.65 69.10 -37.52
N PRO A 10 2.82 69.71 -37.76
CA PRO A 10 4.10 69.09 -37.44
C PRO A 10 4.34 69.05 -35.91
N GLY A 11 5.03 68.02 -35.43
CA GLY A 11 5.60 67.95 -34.07
C GLY A 11 7.10 68.29 -34.03
N PRO A 12 7.72 68.42 -32.84
CA PRO A 12 7.15 68.18 -31.50
C PRO A 12 6.19 69.30 -31.06
N VAL A 13 5.10 68.92 -30.39
CA VAL A 13 4.21 69.85 -29.69
C VAL A 13 4.57 69.86 -28.22
N VAL A 14 5.31 70.89 -27.78
CA VAL A 14 5.62 71.11 -26.36
C VAL A 14 4.44 71.82 -25.68
N LEU A 15 3.92 71.25 -24.59
CA LEU A 15 2.74 71.77 -23.89
C LEU A 15 3.10 72.85 -22.85
N GLY A 16 2.33 73.93 -22.84
CA GLY A 16 2.31 74.92 -21.77
C GLY A 16 1.19 74.66 -20.77
N ALA A 17 1.23 75.28 -19.59
CA ALA A 17 0.20 75.08 -18.54
C ALA A 17 -1.24 75.38 -19.04
N ALA A 18 -1.39 76.32 -19.98
CA ALA A 18 -2.68 76.66 -20.59
C ALA A 18 -3.23 75.58 -21.54
N ASP A 19 -2.38 74.65 -21.98
CA ASP A 19 -2.72 73.58 -22.91
C ASP A 19 -3.37 72.37 -22.20
N ASN A 20 -3.60 72.44 -20.89
CA ASN A 20 -4.19 71.38 -20.08
C ASN A 20 -5.67 71.69 -19.78
N PRO A 21 -6.66 70.88 -20.25
CA PRO A 21 -6.49 69.65 -21.02
C PRO A 21 -6.18 69.90 -22.51
N LEU A 22 -5.49 68.93 -23.13
CA LEU A 22 -5.25 68.88 -24.58
C LEU A 22 -6.26 67.94 -25.23
N THR A 23 -6.88 68.38 -26.33
CA THR A 23 -7.77 67.56 -27.15
C THR A 23 -7.29 67.51 -28.60
N ILE A 24 -7.03 66.32 -29.13
CA ILE A 24 -6.83 66.07 -30.57
C ILE A 24 -8.13 65.46 -31.11
N THR A 25 -8.78 66.14 -32.05
CA THR A 25 -10.06 65.67 -32.63
C THR A 25 -9.83 64.53 -33.64
N ALA A 26 -10.89 63.88 -34.11
CA ALA A 26 -10.80 62.79 -35.09
C ALA A 26 -10.11 63.17 -36.41
N THR A 27 -10.15 64.45 -36.79
CA THR A 27 -9.47 65.00 -37.97
C THR A 27 -8.10 65.61 -37.64
N GLY A 28 -7.79 65.78 -36.35
CA GLY A 28 -6.52 66.31 -35.87
C GLY A 28 -5.38 65.32 -36.07
N ALA A 29 -4.19 65.83 -36.41
CA ALA A 29 -3.00 65.02 -36.45
C ALA A 29 -1.75 65.77 -35.98
N VAL A 30 -0.83 65.05 -35.34
CA VAL A 30 0.52 65.51 -34.99
C VAL A 30 1.53 64.53 -35.58
N ASN A 31 2.39 65.01 -36.48
CA ASN A 31 3.41 64.18 -37.13
C ASN A 31 4.80 64.76 -36.86
N ALA A 32 5.60 64.09 -36.04
CA ALA A 32 6.99 64.42 -35.79
C ALA A 32 7.91 63.52 -36.64
N THR A 33 8.77 64.14 -37.44
CA THR A 33 9.72 63.43 -38.32
C THR A 33 11.19 63.72 -38.00
N GLY A 34 11.45 64.68 -37.12
CA GLY A 34 12.80 65.02 -36.67
C GLY A 34 13.43 63.89 -35.84
N GLY A 35 14.76 63.77 -35.91
CA GLY A 35 15.50 62.78 -35.13
C GLY A 35 15.26 62.94 -33.63
N SER A 36 14.85 61.87 -32.96
CA SER A 36 14.51 61.84 -31.52
C SER A 36 13.42 62.81 -31.09
N ALA A 37 12.65 63.38 -32.03
CA ALA A 37 11.58 64.31 -31.69
C ALA A 37 10.33 63.55 -31.25
N ASP A 38 9.86 63.80 -30.02
CA ASP A 38 8.57 63.30 -29.56
C ASP A 38 7.43 63.99 -30.34
N ALA A 39 6.27 63.36 -30.51
CA ALA A 39 5.15 64.06 -31.16
C ALA A 39 4.49 65.05 -30.21
N ILE A 40 4.31 64.67 -28.94
CA ILE A 40 3.80 65.54 -27.87
C ILE A 40 4.72 65.45 -26.65
N ASP A 41 5.19 66.61 -26.20
CA ASP A 41 6.03 66.78 -25.00
C ASP A 41 5.27 67.53 -23.91
N ALA A 42 5.00 66.87 -22.79
CA ALA A 42 4.30 67.45 -21.65
C ALA A 42 5.25 67.57 -20.44
N PRO A 43 5.66 68.79 -20.06
CA PRO A 43 6.69 69.00 -19.03
C PRO A 43 6.22 68.63 -17.62
N ALA A 44 7.14 68.58 -16.65
CA ALA A 44 6.85 68.13 -15.28
C ALA A 44 5.99 69.10 -14.43
N SER A 45 5.49 70.20 -15.01
CA SER A 45 4.86 71.32 -14.31
C SER A 45 3.39 71.10 -13.92
N ALA A 46 2.74 70.04 -14.39
CA ALA A 46 1.33 69.77 -14.13
C ALA A 46 1.01 68.27 -14.17
N THR A 47 -0.15 67.89 -13.64
CA THR A 47 -0.79 66.61 -13.97
C THR A 47 -1.59 66.79 -15.25
N TRP A 48 -1.17 66.14 -16.33
CA TRP A 48 -1.72 66.38 -17.67
C TRP A 48 -2.96 65.55 -17.94
N VAL A 49 -3.92 66.12 -18.65
CA VAL A 49 -5.10 65.42 -19.18
C VAL A 49 -5.11 65.59 -20.70
N ILE A 50 -4.96 64.48 -21.42
CA ILE A 50 -4.86 64.47 -22.88
C ILE A 50 -5.89 63.51 -23.46
N GLY A 51 -6.72 64.00 -24.38
CA GLY A 51 -7.65 63.20 -25.18
C GLY A 51 -7.23 63.16 -26.65
N ASN A 52 -7.07 61.98 -27.22
CA ASN A 52 -6.75 61.78 -28.64
C ASN A 52 -7.83 60.96 -29.34
N ALA A 53 -8.56 61.59 -30.27
CA ALA A 53 -9.41 60.90 -31.23
C ALA A 53 -8.78 60.82 -32.64
N GLY A 54 -7.67 61.54 -32.87
CA GLY A 54 -7.01 61.69 -34.16
C GLY A 54 -5.75 60.84 -34.31
N LYS A 55 -4.72 61.36 -34.97
CA LYS A 55 -3.45 60.64 -35.23
C LYS A 55 -2.26 61.37 -34.62
N VAL A 56 -1.52 60.70 -33.75
CA VAL A 56 -0.28 61.22 -33.15
C VAL A 56 0.86 60.27 -33.51
N THR A 57 1.85 60.74 -34.25
CA THR A 57 2.96 59.89 -34.71
C THR A 57 4.31 60.58 -34.58
N SER A 58 5.29 59.85 -34.05
CA SER A 58 6.71 60.18 -34.17
C SER A 58 7.44 59.06 -34.93
N SER A 59 8.39 59.43 -35.79
CA SER A 59 9.23 58.47 -36.53
C SER A 59 10.41 57.93 -35.71
N SER A 60 10.87 58.66 -34.70
CA SER A 60 12.12 58.33 -33.99
C SER A 60 12.18 58.78 -32.52
N GLY A 61 11.12 59.43 -32.01
CA GLY A 61 10.89 59.71 -30.60
C GLY A 61 9.59 59.07 -30.12
N VAL A 62 9.09 59.50 -28.96
CA VAL A 62 7.87 59.03 -28.32
C VAL A 62 6.63 59.61 -29.01
N GLY A 63 5.54 58.86 -29.10
CA GLY A 63 4.24 59.39 -29.53
C GLY A 63 3.72 60.46 -28.55
N MET A 64 3.62 60.14 -27.26
CA MET A 64 3.33 61.10 -26.19
C MET A 64 4.24 60.89 -24.97
N SER A 65 4.97 61.92 -24.57
CA SER A 65 5.93 61.90 -23.46
C SER A 65 5.50 62.87 -22.36
N LEU A 66 5.11 62.35 -21.19
CA LEU A 66 4.70 63.13 -20.02
C LEU A 66 5.74 62.97 -18.92
N ALA A 67 6.41 64.07 -18.57
CA ALA A 67 7.43 64.09 -17.52
C ALA A 67 6.85 64.03 -16.09
N SER A 68 5.53 64.19 -15.95
CA SER A 68 4.75 64.10 -14.71
C SER A 68 3.71 62.98 -14.81
N SER A 69 2.91 62.80 -13.76
CA SER A 69 1.69 62.01 -13.79
C SER A 69 0.69 62.60 -14.80
N GLY A 70 -0.21 61.77 -15.33
CA GLY A 70 -1.25 62.26 -16.21
C GLY A 70 -2.29 61.21 -16.56
N THR A 71 -3.32 61.66 -17.27
CA THR A 71 -4.38 60.84 -17.85
C THR A 71 -4.36 61.00 -19.36
N VAL A 72 -4.12 59.91 -20.09
CA VAL A 72 -4.22 59.85 -21.55
C VAL A 72 -5.42 59.01 -21.93
N THR A 73 -6.34 59.56 -22.73
CA THR A 73 -7.47 58.82 -23.32
C THR A 73 -7.30 58.78 -24.82
N ASN A 74 -7.25 57.59 -25.42
CA ASN A 74 -7.04 57.38 -26.84
C ASN A 74 -8.22 56.64 -27.47
N SER A 75 -8.87 57.27 -28.44
CA SER A 75 -9.82 56.65 -29.39
C SER A 75 -9.28 56.67 -30.83
N GLY A 76 -8.13 57.31 -31.07
CA GLY A 76 -7.47 57.40 -32.37
C GLY A 76 -6.22 56.53 -32.45
N SER A 77 -5.17 57.02 -33.13
CA SER A 77 -3.87 56.33 -33.23
C SER A 77 -2.75 57.13 -32.56
N ILE A 78 -1.89 56.43 -31.81
CA ILE A 78 -0.66 56.96 -31.23
C ILE A 78 0.48 56.03 -31.61
N SER A 79 1.57 56.55 -32.17
CA SER A 79 2.77 55.74 -32.42
C SER A 79 4.08 56.50 -32.24
N GLY A 80 5.13 55.79 -31.83
CA GLY A 80 6.50 56.29 -31.71
C GLY A 80 7.46 55.13 -31.42
N VAL A 81 8.71 55.43 -31.06
CA VAL A 81 9.63 54.44 -30.48
C VAL A 81 8.97 53.84 -29.24
N GLU A 82 8.43 54.69 -28.36
CA GLU A 82 7.34 54.35 -27.45
C GLU A 82 6.05 54.99 -27.94
N GLY A 83 4.91 54.31 -27.76
CA GLY A 83 3.60 54.92 -28.04
C GLY A 83 3.28 56.02 -27.04
N VAL A 84 3.16 55.66 -25.76
CA VAL A 84 2.88 56.58 -24.65
C VAL A 84 3.85 56.33 -23.49
N LEU A 85 4.47 57.39 -22.98
CA LEU A 85 5.37 57.38 -21.82
C LEU A 85 4.87 58.32 -20.71
N LEU A 86 4.60 57.78 -19.52
CA LEU A 86 4.27 58.53 -18.30
C LEU A 86 5.40 58.35 -17.27
N ARG A 87 6.09 59.41 -16.86
CA ARG A 87 7.30 59.29 -16.00
C ARG A 87 7.06 59.27 -14.48
N LYS A 88 5.85 59.54 -14.01
CA LYS A 88 5.51 59.62 -12.56
C LYS A 88 4.17 58.96 -12.22
N GLY A 89 3.89 57.79 -12.79
CA GLY A 89 2.60 57.13 -12.65
C GLY A 89 1.49 57.75 -13.51
N GLY A 90 0.26 57.33 -13.30
CA GLY A 90 -0.92 57.90 -13.96
C GLY A 90 -1.80 56.86 -14.65
N LYS A 91 -2.65 57.32 -15.56
CA LYS A 91 -3.68 56.51 -16.22
C LYS A 91 -3.60 56.60 -17.74
N VAL A 92 -3.71 55.46 -18.41
CA VAL A 92 -3.92 55.40 -19.86
C VAL A 92 -5.18 54.60 -20.14
N THR A 93 -6.08 55.17 -20.94
CA THR A 93 -7.29 54.51 -21.42
C THR A 93 -7.26 54.47 -22.94
N ASN A 94 -7.13 53.28 -23.51
CA ASN A 94 -7.25 53.06 -24.95
C ASN A 94 -8.65 52.53 -25.24
N ASN A 95 -9.54 53.39 -25.74
CA ASN A 95 -10.94 53.08 -26.03
C ASN A 95 -11.08 52.13 -27.23
N GLY A 96 -12.29 51.61 -27.43
CA GLY A 96 -12.65 50.86 -28.64
C GLY A 96 -12.35 51.66 -29.91
N GLY A 97 -11.66 51.03 -30.86
CA GLY A 97 -11.15 51.68 -32.09
C GLY A 97 -9.79 52.38 -31.94
N GLY A 98 -9.30 52.57 -30.71
CA GLY A 98 -7.99 53.15 -30.43
C GLY A 98 -6.84 52.19 -30.70
N SER A 99 -5.72 52.73 -31.20
CA SER A 99 -4.45 52.02 -31.40
C SER A 99 -3.29 52.78 -30.76
N ILE A 100 -2.46 52.08 -29.99
CA ILE A 100 -1.20 52.61 -29.43
C ILE A 100 -0.06 51.66 -29.84
N ALA A 101 0.97 52.18 -30.50
CA ALA A 101 2.07 51.38 -31.05
C ALA A 101 3.45 51.92 -30.67
N GLY A 102 4.30 51.07 -30.08
CA GLY A 102 5.73 51.32 -29.90
C GLY A 102 6.56 50.53 -30.93
N SER A 103 7.50 51.18 -31.61
CA SER A 103 8.34 50.58 -32.66
C SER A 103 9.80 50.35 -32.25
N GLY A 104 10.19 50.73 -31.04
CA GLY A 104 11.55 50.52 -30.52
C GLY A 104 11.98 49.05 -30.53
N ALA A 105 13.27 48.83 -30.69
CA ALA A 105 13.86 47.50 -30.86
C ALA A 105 13.91 46.70 -29.55
N ILE A 106 13.82 45.37 -29.70
CA ILE A 106 14.03 44.35 -28.66
C ILE A 106 15.45 44.47 -28.10
N GLY A 107 15.63 44.24 -26.79
CA GLY A 107 16.95 44.10 -26.14
C GLY A 107 17.64 45.39 -25.68
N ASN A 108 16.99 46.55 -25.77
CA ASN A 108 17.56 47.85 -25.37
C ASN A 108 17.19 48.29 -23.93
N GLY A 109 16.68 47.38 -23.11
CA GLY A 109 16.31 47.62 -21.71
C GLY A 109 14.92 48.26 -21.51
N PHE A 110 14.53 48.39 -20.25
CA PHE A 110 13.18 48.81 -19.85
C PHE A 110 12.81 50.20 -20.38
N GLY A 111 11.82 50.23 -21.27
CA GLY A 111 11.25 51.47 -21.79
C GLY A 111 11.70 51.89 -23.18
N SER A 112 12.44 51.04 -23.90
CA SER A 112 12.63 51.18 -25.35
C SER A 112 11.63 50.28 -26.07
N GLY A 113 10.69 50.83 -26.85
CA GLY A 113 9.81 50.00 -27.69
C GLY A 113 8.48 49.58 -27.09
N ALA A 114 8.02 50.23 -26.03
CA ALA A 114 6.75 49.91 -25.40
C ALA A 114 5.56 50.55 -26.14
N GLY A 115 4.43 49.84 -26.24
CA GLY A 115 3.16 50.46 -26.62
C GLY A 115 2.77 51.52 -25.59
N VAL A 116 2.70 51.13 -24.32
CA VAL A 116 2.55 52.06 -23.19
C VAL A 116 3.59 51.74 -22.12
N TYR A 117 4.32 52.76 -21.65
CA TYR A 117 5.23 52.66 -20.51
C TYR A 117 4.86 53.70 -19.43
N ILE A 118 4.53 53.21 -18.23
CA ILE A 118 4.34 54.06 -17.05
C ILE A 118 5.45 53.75 -16.05
N THR A 119 6.19 54.77 -15.62
CA THR A 119 7.31 54.65 -14.70
C THR A 119 7.23 55.66 -13.56
N GLY A 120 8.12 55.53 -12.57
CA GLY A 120 8.28 56.46 -11.44
C GLY A 120 7.10 56.54 -10.46
N GLY A 121 6.07 55.72 -10.64
CA GLY A 121 4.87 55.61 -9.81
C GLY A 121 3.91 54.56 -10.36
N SER A 122 2.89 54.20 -9.59
CA SER A 122 1.91 53.17 -9.99
C SER A 122 1.11 53.61 -11.22
N GLY A 123 0.90 52.67 -12.15
CA GLY A 123 0.12 52.89 -13.37
C GLY A 123 -1.26 52.24 -13.36
N ASN A 124 -2.20 52.83 -14.09
CA ASN A 124 -3.53 52.27 -14.33
C ASN A 124 -3.84 52.25 -15.83
N ILE A 125 -3.96 51.06 -16.41
CA ILE A 125 -4.21 50.85 -17.83
C ILE A 125 -5.60 50.25 -18.01
N THR A 126 -6.40 50.86 -18.89
CA THR A 126 -7.64 50.27 -19.40
C THR A 126 -7.55 50.18 -20.92
N ASN A 127 -7.52 48.98 -21.47
CA ASN A 127 -7.44 48.76 -22.90
C ASN A 127 -8.72 48.10 -23.44
N SER A 128 -9.39 48.75 -24.37
CA SER A 128 -10.48 48.21 -25.19
C SER A 128 -10.18 48.31 -26.69
N GLY A 129 -8.95 48.71 -27.05
CA GLY A 129 -8.45 48.79 -28.42
C GLY A 129 -7.23 47.89 -28.64
N VAL A 130 -6.31 48.31 -29.52
CA VAL A 130 -5.05 47.60 -29.75
C VAL A 130 -3.91 48.36 -29.09
N ILE A 131 -3.13 47.67 -28.26
CA ILE A 131 -1.82 48.13 -27.79
C ILE A 131 -0.78 47.16 -28.33
N SER A 132 0.26 47.67 -28.98
CA SER A 132 1.36 46.87 -29.50
C SER A 132 2.69 47.54 -29.18
N GLY A 133 3.70 46.78 -28.79
CA GLY A 133 5.07 47.28 -28.69
C GLY A 133 6.07 46.29 -29.27
N GLY A 134 7.12 46.83 -29.89
CA GLY A 134 8.26 46.07 -30.39
C GLY A 134 9.02 45.37 -29.28
N ALA A 135 9.07 45.94 -28.07
CA ALA A 135 9.55 45.28 -26.86
C ALA A 135 8.38 44.85 -25.98
N TYR A 136 7.66 45.80 -25.38
CA TYR A 136 6.56 45.51 -24.44
C TYR A 136 5.23 46.00 -24.97
N GLY A 137 4.16 45.21 -24.87
CA GLY A 137 2.82 45.75 -25.12
C GLY A 137 2.51 46.85 -24.12
N VAL A 138 2.57 46.50 -22.83
CA VAL A 138 2.42 47.42 -21.70
C VAL A 138 3.52 47.18 -20.68
N ALA A 139 4.18 48.24 -20.20
CA ALA A 139 5.16 48.18 -19.12
C ALA A 139 4.79 49.12 -17.96
N LEU A 140 4.78 48.60 -16.73
CA LEU A 140 4.57 49.36 -15.49
C LEU A 140 5.79 49.21 -14.56
N GLY A 141 6.54 50.29 -14.35
CA GLY A 141 7.81 50.24 -13.60
C GLY A 141 7.70 50.27 -12.07
N ALA A 142 6.51 50.54 -11.51
CA ALA A 142 6.31 50.68 -10.06
C ALA A 142 4.93 50.16 -9.60
N GLY A 143 4.60 48.93 -9.99
CA GLY A 143 3.32 48.27 -9.72
C GLY A 143 2.14 48.90 -10.47
N GLY A 144 0.94 48.42 -10.16
CA GLY A 144 -0.31 48.98 -10.70
C GLY A 144 -1.26 47.96 -11.30
N LEU A 145 -2.22 48.46 -12.07
CA LEU A 145 -3.34 47.69 -12.63
C LEU A 145 -3.34 47.77 -14.16
N ILE A 146 -3.49 46.61 -14.80
CA ILE A 146 -3.78 46.49 -16.23
C ILE A 146 -5.12 45.78 -16.38
N THR A 147 -6.11 46.45 -16.99
CA THR A 147 -7.38 45.85 -17.41
C THR A 147 -7.43 45.82 -18.93
N ASN A 148 -7.39 44.62 -19.51
CA ASN A 148 -7.40 44.42 -20.96
C ASN A 148 -8.72 43.77 -21.41
N SER A 149 -9.48 44.44 -22.26
CA SER A 149 -10.70 43.96 -22.90
C SER A 149 -10.58 43.84 -24.42
N ALA A 150 -9.36 43.94 -24.94
CA ALA A 150 -9.07 43.77 -26.36
C ALA A 150 -7.67 43.17 -26.54
N THR A 151 -6.82 43.74 -27.38
CA THR A 151 -5.53 43.13 -27.73
C THR A 151 -4.35 43.92 -27.15
N ILE A 152 -3.47 43.22 -26.43
CA ILE A 152 -2.12 43.67 -26.09
C ILE A 152 -1.12 42.73 -26.75
N ARG A 153 -0.16 43.27 -27.50
CA ARG A 153 0.94 42.51 -28.13
C ARG A 153 2.30 43.07 -27.74
N GLY A 154 3.18 42.22 -27.26
CA GLY A 154 4.58 42.54 -27.01
C GLY A 154 5.52 41.74 -27.89
N GLY A 155 6.73 42.29 -28.09
CA GLY A 155 7.86 41.54 -28.61
C GLY A 155 8.41 40.59 -27.55
N GLU A 156 9.06 41.17 -26.54
CA GLU A 156 9.53 40.54 -25.29
C GLU A 156 8.34 40.10 -24.46
N ASP A 157 7.64 41.04 -23.81
CA ASP A 157 6.49 40.72 -22.96
C ASP A 157 5.20 41.41 -23.40
N GLY A 158 4.08 40.69 -23.31
CA GLY A 158 2.77 41.27 -23.57
C GLY A 158 2.45 42.36 -22.54
N ALA A 159 2.50 42.01 -21.26
CA ALA A 159 2.34 42.93 -20.14
C ALA A 159 3.39 42.66 -19.06
N ILE A 160 4.16 43.68 -18.69
CA ILE A 160 5.19 43.59 -17.65
C ILE A 160 4.94 44.58 -16.51
N VAL A 161 5.07 44.12 -15.27
CA VAL A 161 4.95 44.94 -14.05
C VAL A 161 6.13 44.68 -13.12
N GLN A 162 6.77 45.77 -12.67
CA GLN A 162 7.99 45.74 -11.84
C GLN A 162 7.91 46.71 -10.66
N GLY A 163 8.93 46.67 -9.79
CA GLY A 163 9.14 47.61 -8.68
C GLY A 163 8.20 47.43 -7.48
N ALA A 164 7.01 46.88 -7.70
CA ALA A 164 6.02 46.52 -6.68
C ALA A 164 5.05 45.46 -7.25
N THR A 165 4.12 44.99 -6.43
CA THR A 165 3.07 44.04 -6.84
C THR A 165 2.20 44.59 -7.97
N GLY A 166 1.91 43.74 -8.97
CA GLY A 166 1.04 44.07 -10.09
C GLY A 166 -0.33 43.36 -10.02
N THR A 167 -1.32 43.91 -10.70
CA THR A 167 -2.60 43.24 -10.97
C THR A 167 -2.91 43.31 -12.46
N VAL A 168 -3.17 42.16 -13.08
CA VAL A 168 -3.55 42.06 -14.50
C VAL A 168 -4.88 41.35 -14.59
N VAL A 169 -5.86 42.01 -15.19
CA VAL A 169 -7.18 41.45 -15.52
C VAL A 169 -7.29 41.41 -17.03
N ASN A 170 -7.27 40.21 -17.61
CA ASN A 170 -7.40 39.98 -19.03
C ASN A 170 -8.79 39.42 -19.36
N ASN A 171 -9.56 40.15 -20.18
CA ASN A 171 -10.86 39.76 -20.72
C ASN A 171 -10.80 39.40 -22.22
N SER A 172 -9.62 39.50 -22.85
CA SER A 172 -9.44 39.18 -24.26
C SER A 172 -8.02 38.66 -24.51
N SER A 173 -7.15 39.32 -25.29
CA SER A 173 -5.86 38.73 -25.69
C SER A 173 -4.66 39.53 -25.19
N ILE A 174 -3.73 38.84 -24.53
CA ILE A 174 -2.37 39.32 -24.24
C ILE A 174 -1.38 38.31 -24.82
N VAL A 175 -0.52 38.74 -25.73
CA VAL A 175 0.45 37.84 -26.37
C VAL A 175 1.84 38.48 -26.45
N ALA A 176 2.85 37.62 -26.34
CA ALA A 176 4.25 37.96 -26.57
C ALA A 176 4.86 37.04 -27.64
N SER A 177 5.88 37.53 -28.33
CA SER A 177 6.57 36.76 -29.39
C SER A 177 7.89 36.13 -28.94
N VAL A 178 8.53 36.66 -27.90
CA VAL A 178 9.89 36.27 -27.46
C VAL A 178 9.91 35.76 -26.03
N ASP A 179 9.16 36.37 -25.12
CA ASP A 179 9.24 36.04 -23.70
C ASP A 179 7.82 35.88 -23.12
N ASP A 180 7.45 36.59 -22.06
CA ASP A 180 6.27 36.26 -21.27
C ASP A 180 4.98 36.92 -21.79
N GLY A 181 3.87 36.19 -21.76
CA GLY A 181 2.56 36.81 -21.98
C GLY A 181 2.30 37.89 -20.94
N VAL A 182 2.44 37.53 -19.67
CA VAL A 182 2.37 38.43 -18.51
C VAL A 182 3.53 38.16 -17.55
N ALA A 183 4.34 39.18 -17.25
CA ALA A 183 5.44 39.12 -16.29
C ALA A 183 5.23 40.05 -15.09
N LEU A 184 5.19 39.51 -13.86
CA LEU A 184 5.07 40.28 -12.61
C LEU A 184 6.30 40.03 -11.73
N PHE A 185 7.17 41.03 -11.55
CA PHE A 185 8.44 40.87 -10.84
C PHE A 185 8.40 41.20 -9.33
N GLY A 186 7.29 41.74 -8.83
CA GLY A 186 7.07 42.03 -7.40
C GLY A 186 6.04 41.13 -6.73
N GLY A 187 5.68 40.01 -7.36
CA GLY A 187 4.48 39.22 -7.04
C GLY A 187 3.20 39.87 -7.58
N GLY A 188 2.05 39.36 -7.13
CA GLY A 188 0.74 39.93 -7.44
C GLY A 188 -0.21 38.95 -8.11
N THR A 189 -1.18 39.48 -8.86
CA THR A 189 -2.36 38.72 -9.31
C THR A 189 -2.57 38.82 -10.81
N VAL A 190 -2.87 37.68 -11.44
CA VAL A 190 -3.35 37.60 -12.82
C VAL A 190 -4.72 36.92 -12.84
N THR A 191 -5.71 37.59 -13.42
CA THR A 191 -7.03 37.03 -13.71
C THR A 191 -7.20 36.96 -15.23
N ASN A 192 -7.25 35.76 -15.78
CA ASN A 192 -7.54 35.52 -17.19
C ASN A 192 -8.99 35.05 -17.33
N ASN A 193 -9.90 35.97 -17.66
CA ASN A 193 -11.33 35.73 -17.68
C ASN A 193 -11.78 34.79 -18.82
N GLN A 194 -13.05 34.44 -18.81
CA GLN A 194 -13.61 33.50 -19.77
C GLN A 194 -13.36 33.94 -21.21
N SER A 195 -12.97 33.00 -22.07
CA SER A 195 -12.58 33.23 -23.48
C SER A 195 -11.35 34.12 -23.69
N ALA A 196 -10.73 34.62 -22.62
CA ALA A 196 -9.49 35.36 -22.70
C ALA A 196 -8.30 34.41 -22.96
N PHE A 197 -7.27 34.93 -23.63
CA PHE A 197 -6.08 34.20 -24.03
C PHE A 197 -4.82 34.96 -23.59
N VAL A 198 -3.94 34.25 -22.89
CA VAL A 198 -2.58 34.71 -22.59
C VAL A 198 -1.58 33.75 -23.24
N SER A 199 -0.62 34.29 -23.98
CA SER A 199 0.47 33.48 -24.57
C SER A 199 1.83 34.15 -24.45
N GLY A 200 2.80 33.40 -23.92
CA GLY A 200 4.23 33.69 -24.08
C GLY A 200 4.80 33.11 -25.37
N GLY A 201 5.93 33.64 -25.81
CA GLY A 201 6.67 33.23 -27.00
C GLY A 201 8.11 32.82 -26.69
N GLY A 202 8.91 32.66 -27.75
CA GLY A 202 10.34 32.28 -27.69
C GLY A 202 10.68 31.06 -26.81
N THR A 203 11.98 30.89 -26.53
CA THR A 203 12.52 29.67 -25.90
C THR A 203 12.54 29.68 -24.37
N ALA A 204 12.40 30.85 -23.74
CA ALA A 204 12.46 31.02 -22.29
C ALA A 204 11.13 31.42 -21.65
N GLY A 205 10.21 31.96 -22.45
CA GLY A 205 8.98 32.60 -21.99
C GLY A 205 7.92 31.66 -21.44
N ALA A 206 7.09 32.22 -20.58
CA ALA A 206 5.91 31.61 -20.00
C ALA A 206 4.62 32.32 -20.43
N GLY A 207 3.48 31.64 -20.35
CA GLY A 207 2.20 32.33 -20.45
C GLY A 207 2.06 33.40 -19.36
N VAL A 208 2.29 32.98 -18.11
CA VAL A 208 2.34 33.86 -16.94
C VAL A 208 3.61 33.58 -16.14
N PHE A 209 4.38 34.62 -15.86
CA PHE A 209 5.63 34.57 -15.11
C PHE A 209 5.55 35.50 -13.89
N ILE A 210 5.56 34.94 -12.68
CA ILE A 210 5.49 35.72 -11.44
C ILE A 210 6.70 35.43 -10.56
N THR A 211 7.44 36.49 -10.24
CA THR A 211 8.67 36.46 -9.42
C THR A 211 8.68 37.56 -8.36
N GLY A 212 9.69 37.56 -7.48
CA GLY A 212 9.90 38.55 -6.41
C GLY A 212 8.95 38.49 -5.22
N GLY A 213 7.84 37.77 -5.33
CA GLY A 213 6.90 37.46 -4.25
C GLY A 213 5.95 36.33 -4.64
N SER A 214 5.04 35.96 -3.74
CA SER A 214 4.00 34.96 -4.03
C SER A 214 3.04 35.45 -5.10
N GLY A 215 2.64 34.57 -6.02
CA GLY A 215 1.69 34.90 -7.08
C GLY A 215 0.31 34.27 -6.90
N THR A 216 -0.71 34.92 -7.46
CA THR A 216 -2.07 34.37 -7.57
C THR A 216 -2.53 34.41 -9.02
N VAL A 217 -2.87 33.25 -9.59
CA VAL A 217 -3.38 33.14 -10.96
C VAL A 217 -4.76 32.52 -10.94
N ALA A 218 -5.76 33.25 -11.44
CA ALA A 218 -7.11 32.76 -11.66
C ALA A 218 -7.36 32.65 -13.16
N ASN A 219 -7.49 31.42 -13.66
CA ASN A 219 -7.72 31.15 -15.08
C ASN A 219 -9.13 30.63 -15.33
N HIS A 220 -9.91 31.40 -16.08
CA HIS A 220 -11.22 31.06 -16.64
C HIS A 220 -11.17 30.92 -18.17
N GLY A 221 -10.03 31.25 -18.79
CA GLY A 221 -9.79 31.21 -20.23
C GLY A 221 -8.67 30.24 -20.61
N SER A 222 -7.82 30.64 -21.56
CA SER A 222 -6.67 29.85 -22.01
C SER A 222 -5.36 30.57 -21.69
N ILE A 223 -4.43 29.87 -21.04
CA ILE A 223 -3.04 30.28 -20.84
C ILE A 223 -2.17 29.25 -21.55
N ALA A 224 -1.33 29.71 -22.47
CA ALA A 224 -0.45 28.83 -23.23
C ALA A 224 0.98 29.39 -23.31
N SER A 225 1.93 28.51 -23.61
CA SER A 225 3.26 28.90 -24.11
C SER A 225 3.40 28.51 -25.58
N GLY A 226 3.87 29.40 -26.45
CA GLY A 226 3.99 29.18 -27.90
C GLY A 226 5.02 28.12 -28.32
N SER A 227 6.14 27.96 -27.59
CA SER A 227 7.04 26.79 -27.51
C SER A 227 8.44 27.18 -27.01
N PRO A 228 9.00 26.56 -25.93
CA PRO A 228 8.28 25.80 -24.89
C PRO A 228 9.00 25.83 -23.51
N ARG A 229 8.61 26.70 -22.57
CA ARG A 229 9.00 26.51 -21.15
C ARG A 229 7.81 26.27 -20.24
N LEU A 230 7.04 27.30 -19.85
CA LEU A 230 6.04 27.13 -18.78
C LEU A 230 4.69 27.76 -19.14
N GLY A 231 3.57 27.11 -18.79
CA GLY A 231 2.26 27.76 -18.89
C GLY A 231 2.15 28.87 -17.84
N VAL A 232 2.33 28.49 -16.58
CA VAL A 232 2.40 29.38 -15.40
C VAL A 232 3.66 29.05 -14.60
N LEU A 233 4.45 30.07 -14.27
CA LEU A 233 5.57 30.00 -13.33
C LEU A 233 5.28 30.89 -12.11
N LEU A 234 5.38 30.33 -10.90
CA LEU A 234 5.40 31.06 -9.63
C LEU A 234 6.71 30.78 -8.88
N ALA A 235 7.63 31.75 -8.79
CA ALA A 235 8.98 31.50 -8.27
C ALA A 235 9.10 31.49 -6.73
N ASN A 236 8.10 31.97 -5.99
CA ASN A 236 8.12 32.06 -4.52
C ASN A 236 6.80 31.54 -3.89
N GLY A 237 6.31 30.41 -4.39
CA GLY A 237 5.02 29.85 -3.99
C GLY A 237 3.83 30.64 -4.51
N GLY A 238 2.65 30.31 -4.00
CA GLY A 238 1.39 30.98 -4.35
C GLY A 238 0.30 30.01 -4.78
N SER A 239 -0.69 30.53 -5.51
CA SER A 239 -1.90 29.78 -5.86
C SER A 239 -2.29 29.90 -7.32
N VAL A 240 -2.75 28.79 -7.90
CA VAL A 240 -3.35 28.74 -9.24
C VAL A 240 -4.75 28.13 -9.16
N SER A 241 -5.74 28.78 -9.75
CA SER A 241 -7.06 28.17 -10.04
C SER A 241 -7.26 28.07 -11.54
N ASN A 242 -7.75 26.93 -12.00
CA ASN A 242 -8.08 26.68 -13.39
C ASN A 242 -9.51 26.16 -13.49
N ASP A 243 -10.44 27.03 -13.90
CA ASP A 243 -11.87 26.76 -13.86
C ASP A 243 -12.32 25.76 -14.94
N THR A 244 -13.59 25.36 -14.85
CA THR A 244 -14.22 24.53 -15.88
C THR A 244 -14.10 25.17 -17.27
N SER A 245 -13.74 24.36 -18.26
CA SER A 245 -13.46 24.77 -19.65
C SER A 245 -12.21 25.65 -19.84
N ALA A 246 -11.53 26.04 -18.75
CA ALA A 246 -10.25 26.75 -18.84
C ALA A 246 -9.11 25.77 -19.15
N ALA A 247 -8.07 26.28 -19.81
CA ALA A 247 -6.91 25.50 -20.21
C ALA A 247 -5.61 26.20 -19.79
N ILE A 248 -4.68 25.44 -19.22
CA ILE A 248 -3.28 25.84 -19.04
C ILE A 248 -2.42 24.83 -19.79
N THR A 249 -1.62 25.29 -20.75
CA THR A 249 -0.68 24.44 -21.50
C THR A 249 0.75 24.96 -21.41
N GLY A 250 1.71 24.03 -21.36
CA GLY A 250 3.12 24.37 -21.23
C GLY A 250 4.07 23.41 -21.94
N GLY A 251 5.30 23.85 -22.13
CA GLY A 251 6.39 23.10 -22.73
C GLY A 251 7.01 22.09 -21.79
N VAL A 252 7.75 22.55 -20.79
CA VAL A 252 8.38 21.75 -19.73
C VAL A 252 7.37 21.38 -18.65
N ALA A 253 6.61 22.38 -18.19
CA ALA A 253 5.47 22.17 -17.32
C ALA A 253 4.33 23.15 -17.62
N ALA A 254 3.09 22.72 -17.41
CA ALA A 254 1.96 23.63 -17.57
C ALA A 254 1.82 24.55 -16.34
N VAL A 255 2.07 24.02 -15.14
CA VAL A 255 2.18 24.82 -13.91
C VAL A 255 3.46 24.43 -13.18
N PHE A 256 4.32 25.42 -12.91
CA PHE A 256 5.57 25.26 -12.17
C PHE A 256 5.61 26.21 -10.99
N VAL A 257 5.81 25.68 -9.78
CA VAL A 257 5.89 26.46 -8.54
C VAL A 257 7.19 26.12 -7.81
N ASN A 258 7.95 27.16 -7.47
CA ASN A 258 9.25 27.05 -6.80
C ASN A 258 9.34 28.03 -5.62
N GLY A 259 10.40 27.95 -4.81
CA GLY A 259 10.78 28.89 -3.76
C GLY A 259 9.85 28.94 -2.54
N GLY A 260 8.69 28.29 -2.61
CA GLY A 260 7.69 28.20 -1.56
C GLY A 260 6.58 27.22 -1.95
N THR A 261 5.72 26.87 -0.99
CA THR A 261 4.64 25.90 -1.21
C THR A 261 3.61 26.41 -2.22
N GLY A 262 3.19 25.53 -3.15
CA GLY A 262 2.13 25.82 -4.11
C GLY A 262 0.74 25.35 -3.67
N THR A 263 -0.30 26.01 -4.16
CA THR A 263 -1.68 25.51 -4.11
C THR A 263 -2.29 25.54 -5.52
N LEU A 264 -2.84 24.41 -5.98
CA LEU A 264 -3.53 24.32 -7.26
C LEU A 264 -4.94 23.74 -7.07
N THR A 265 -5.94 24.42 -7.63
CA THR A 265 -7.29 23.87 -7.82
C THR A 265 -7.60 23.82 -9.31
N ASN A 266 -7.74 22.61 -9.84
CA ASN A 266 -8.07 22.37 -11.23
C ASN A 266 -9.50 21.84 -11.38
N SER A 267 -10.29 22.50 -12.22
CA SER A 267 -11.61 22.09 -12.72
C SER A 267 -11.65 22.03 -14.25
N GLY A 268 -10.56 22.40 -14.92
CA GLY A 268 -10.40 22.41 -16.37
C GLY A 268 -9.31 21.46 -16.87
N ARG A 269 -8.58 21.88 -17.91
CA ARG A 269 -7.48 21.11 -18.51
C ARG A 269 -6.12 21.74 -18.19
N ILE A 270 -5.19 20.94 -17.68
CA ILE A 270 -3.77 21.30 -17.52
C ILE A 270 -2.95 20.28 -18.29
N ALA A 271 -2.16 20.71 -19.27
CA ALA A 271 -1.41 19.78 -20.12
C ALA A 271 -0.04 20.31 -20.52
N ALA A 272 1.01 19.54 -20.23
CA ALA A 272 2.36 19.77 -20.71
C ALA A 272 2.74 18.78 -21.81
N THR A 273 3.52 19.24 -22.80
CA THR A 273 4.15 18.34 -23.79
C THR A 273 5.44 17.72 -23.27
N GLY A 274 6.08 18.36 -22.31
CA GLY A 274 7.29 17.94 -21.62
C GLY A 274 7.02 17.28 -20.26
N PRO A 275 8.01 17.27 -19.35
CA PRO A 275 8.02 16.35 -18.22
C PRO A 275 6.78 16.35 -17.35
N ALA A 276 6.27 17.50 -16.90
CA ALA A 276 5.28 17.53 -15.83
C ALA A 276 4.04 18.33 -16.20
N GLY A 277 2.83 17.80 -15.97
CA GLY A 277 1.62 18.64 -16.03
C GLY A 277 1.70 19.75 -14.96
N VAL A 278 2.00 19.35 -13.73
CA VAL A 278 2.20 20.22 -12.56
C VAL A 278 3.48 19.82 -11.85
N ASP A 279 4.31 20.81 -11.51
CA ASP A 279 5.59 20.61 -10.84
C ASP A 279 5.77 21.59 -9.67
N PHE A 280 5.78 21.07 -8.44
CA PHE A 280 5.92 21.83 -7.19
C PHE A 280 7.22 21.45 -6.46
N GLU A 281 8.19 22.36 -6.46
CA GLU A 281 9.54 22.09 -5.97
C GLU A 281 9.71 22.23 -4.45
N ALA A 282 8.73 22.78 -3.72
CA ALA A 282 8.80 23.01 -2.27
C ALA A 282 7.63 22.39 -1.49
N GLY A 283 6.95 21.40 -2.08
CA GLY A 283 5.72 20.83 -1.51
C GLY A 283 4.47 21.65 -1.83
N GLY A 284 3.36 21.35 -1.14
CA GLY A 284 2.09 22.04 -1.31
C GLY A 284 0.93 21.09 -1.65
N SER A 285 -0.16 21.65 -2.17
CA SER A 285 -1.39 20.90 -2.42
C SER A 285 -1.93 21.06 -3.84
N VAL A 286 -2.36 19.94 -4.44
CA VAL A 286 -3.01 19.88 -5.76
C VAL A 286 -4.39 19.24 -5.61
N GLY A 287 -5.43 19.96 -6.03
CA GLY A 287 -6.79 19.46 -6.19
C GLY A 287 -7.14 19.33 -7.67
N ASN A 288 -7.59 18.15 -8.10
CA ASN A 288 -8.07 17.89 -9.45
C ASN A 288 -9.53 17.42 -9.40
N SER A 289 -10.44 18.27 -9.85
CA SER A 289 -11.89 18.10 -9.70
C SER A 289 -12.45 17.11 -10.72
N ARG A 290 -13.66 16.61 -10.48
CA ARG A 290 -14.39 15.75 -11.42
C ARG A 290 -14.48 16.39 -12.80
N GLY A 291 -14.13 15.62 -13.84
CA GLY A 291 -14.11 16.08 -15.24
C GLY A 291 -12.89 16.91 -15.62
N ALA A 292 -12.05 17.29 -14.65
CA ALA A 292 -10.79 17.97 -14.91
C ALA A 292 -9.68 16.99 -15.31
N SER A 293 -8.67 17.49 -16.02
CA SER A 293 -7.52 16.70 -16.47
C SER A 293 -6.19 17.38 -16.17
N ILE A 294 -5.20 16.58 -15.76
CA ILE A 294 -3.80 16.98 -15.66
C ILE A 294 -2.95 15.95 -16.41
N SER A 295 -2.07 16.39 -17.31
CA SER A 295 -1.19 15.47 -18.05
C SER A 295 0.20 16.05 -18.31
N GLY A 296 1.23 15.22 -18.21
CA GLY A 296 2.60 15.49 -18.68
C GLY A 296 3.26 14.21 -19.22
N SER A 297 4.37 14.34 -19.96
CA SER A 297 4.99 13.17 -20.60
C SER A 297 5.69 12.24 -19.60
N SER A 298 6.29 12.81 -18.55
CA SER A 298 6.97 12.07 -17.50
C SER A 298 6.11 11.89 -16.25
N PHE A 299 5.49 12.98 -15.79
CA PHE A 299 4.66 13.04 -14.60
C PHE A 299 3.38 13.82 -14.87
N GLY A 300 2.25 13.38 -14.30
CA GLY A 300 1.05 14.21 -14.29
C GLY A 300 1.21 15.34 -13.27
N VAL A 301 1.46 14.95 -12.02
CA VAL A 301 1.79 15.82 -10.89
C VAL A 301 3.10 15.35 -10.27
N PHE A 302 4.06 16.27 -10.12
CA PHE A 302 5.37 16.03 -9.51
C PHE A 302 5.58 17.00 -8.34
N ILE A 303 5.91 16.46 -7.16
CA ILE A 303 6.15 17.24 -5.93
C ILE A 303 7.43 16.72 -5.26
N THR A 304 8.47 17.55 -5.15
CA THR A 304 9.86 17.07 -4.90
C THR A 304 10.51 17.53 -3.60
N GLY A 305 10.51 18.82 -3.28
CA GLY A 305 11.30 19.38 -2.16
C GLY A 305 10.58 19.50 -0.82
N GLY A 306 9.36 18.99 -0.70
CA GLY A 306 8.60 18.96 0.55
C GLY A 306 7.46 17.92 0.51
N THR A 307 6.69 17.82 1.58
CA THR A 307 5.51 16.94 1.62
C THR A 307 4.43 17.46 0.68
N GLY A 308 3.87 16.57 -0.15
CA GLY A 308 2.78 16.88 -1.07
C GLY A 308 1.41 16.42 -0.57
N ALA A 309 0.36 17.12 -0.95
CA ALA A 309 -1.02 16.67 -0.79
C ALA A 309 -1.75 16.68 -2.14
N LEU A 310 -2.16 15.52 -2.62
CA LEU A 310 -2.95 15.38 -3.85
C LEU A 310 -4.35 14.90 -3.52
N ASN A 311 -5.37 15.64 -3.95
CA ASN A 311 -6.78 15.23 -3.91
C ASN A 311 -7.33 15.16 -5.34
N ASN A 312 -7.60 13.95 -5.82
CA ASN A 312 -8.06 13.70 -7.19
C ASN A 312 -9.47 13.12 -7.22
N THR A 313 -10.36 13.76 -7.98
CA THR A 313 -11.68 13.25 -8.44
C THR A 313 -11.79 13.30 -9.97
N GLY A 314 -10.78 13.85 -10.66
CA GLY A 314 -10.67 13.90 -12.12
C GLY A 314 -9.65 12.91 -12.67
N THR A 315 -9.07 13.22 -13.82
CA THR A 315 -8.08 12.37 -14.49
C THR A 315 -6.68 12.99 -14.39
N ILE A 316 -5.69 12.21 -13.97
CA ILE A 316 -4.28 12.59 -14.01
C ILE A 316 -3.50 11.48 -14.71
N THR A 317 -2.72 11.85 -15.74
CA THR A 317 -1.99 10.87 -16.54
C THR A 317 -0.55 11.27 -16.84
N SER A 318 0.28 10.26 -17.04
CA SER A 318 1.62 10.38 -17.65
C SER A 318 1.99 9.15 -18.46
N SER A 319 2.98 9.27 -19.35
CA SER A 319 3.42 8.15 -20.20
C SER A 319 4.65 7.41 -19.69
N LEU A 320 5.56 8.07 -18.95
CA LEU A 320 6.84 7.47 -18.57
C LEU A 320 6.91 7.03 -17.11
N TYR A 321 6.56 7.91 -16.15
CA TYR A 321 6.69 7.63 -14.72
C TYR A 321 5.35 7.72 -13.99
N GLY A 322 5.32 8.22 -12.75
CA GLY A 322 4.13 8.34 -11.92
C GLY A 322 3.09 9.31 -12.50
N ALA A 323 1.80 8.97 -12.45
CA ALA A 323 0.76 9.99 -12.64
C ALA A 323 0.82 11.02 -11.49
N ALA A 324 1.06 10.54 -10.27
CA ALA A 324 1.42 11.35 -9.11
C ALA A 324 2.74 10.87 -8.53
N ALA A 325 3.72 11.76 -8.37
CA ALA A 325 5.00 11.47 -7.76
C ALA A 325 5.29 12.46 -6.61
N LEU A 326 5.39 11.93 -5.38
CA LEU A 326 5.62 12.70 -4.14
C LEU A 326 6.97 12.28 -3.54
N ALA A 327 8.06 12.96 -3.90
CA ALA A 327 9.41 12.54 -3.52
C ALA A 327 9.71 12.73 -2.03
N GLY A 328 9.10 13.74 -1.39
CA GLY A 328 9.23 14.04 0.03
C GLY A 328 8.19 13.34 0.93
N GLY A 329 7.41 12.40 0.39
CA GLY A 329 6.27 11.80 1.09
C GLY A 329 5.01 12.69 1.05
N GLY A 330 4.06 12.43 1.96
CA GLY A 330 2.80 13.16 2.04
C GLY A 330 1.58 12.28 1.77
N SER A 331 0.53 12.84 1.16
CA SER A 331 -0.74 12.15 0.98
C SER A 331 -1.28 12.22 -0.45
N VAL A 332 -1.77 11.08 -0.95
CA VAL A 332 -2.58 11.00 -2.17
C VAL A 332 -3.95 10.45 -1.82
N THR A 333 -5.00 11.22 -2.13
CA THR A 333 -6.40 10.78 -2.04
C THR A 333 -6.98 10.73 -3.45
N ASN A 334 -7.21 9.52 -3.96
CA ASN A 334 -7.90 9.28 -5.22
C ASN A 334 -9.34 8.88 -4.93
N ASN A 335 -10.25 9.83 -5.07
CA ASN A 335 -11.67 9.68 -4.76
C ASN A 335 -12.41 8.91 -5.86
N ALA A 336 -13.65 8.51 -5.57
CA ALA A 336 -14.52 7.83 -6.53
C ALA A 336 -14.64 8.63 -7.85
N GLY A 337 -14.45 7.94 -8.98
CA GLY A 337 -14.39 8.55 -10.32
C GLY A 337 -13.03 9.18 -10.68
N GLY A 338 -12.11 9.30 -9.71
CA GLY A 338 -10.74 9.71 -9.94
C GLY A 338 -9.92 8.64 -10.66
N VAL A 339 -9.09 9.08 -11.60
CA VAL A 339 -8.17 8.22 -12.37
C VAL A 339 -6.75 8.75 -12.23
N LEU A 340 -5.84 7.87 -11.79
CA LEU A 340 -4.39 8.10 -11.77
C LEU A 340 -3.74 7.00 -12.62
N THR A 341 -3.29 7.34 -13.83
CA THR A 341 -2.66 6.37 -14.74
C THR A 341 -1.31 6.87 -15.23
N GLY A 342 -0.23 6.26 -14.76
CA GLY A 342 1.13 6.60 -15.22
C GLY A 342 1.82 5.45 -15.95
N GLY A 343 3.02 5.73 -16.45
CA GLY A 343 3.88 4.76 -17.12
C GLY A 343 4.39 3.70 -16.16
N SER A 344 5.42 4.01 -15.38
CA SER A 344 5.98 3.10 -14.37
C SER A 344 5.11 2.96 -13.12
N SER A 345 4.29 3.97 -12.79
CA SER A 345 3.36 3.86 -11.67
C SER A 345 2.14 4.76 -11.76
N GLY A 346 1.04 4.37 -11.11
CA GLY A 346 -0.08 5.29 -10.89
C GLY A 346 0.30 6.33 -9.84
N VAL A 347 0.81 5.86 -8.70
CA VAL A 347 1.35 6.69 -7.62
C VAL A 347 2.76 6.23 -7.26
N TYR A 348 3.69 7.18 -7.18
CA TYR A 348 5.04 6.99 -6.66
C TYR A 348 5.25 7.84 -5.41
N VAL A 349 5.61 7.21 -4.30
CA VAL A 349 6.10 7.89 -3.09
C VAL A 349 7.59 7.63 -2.97
N GLY A 350 8.38 8.70 -3.03
CA GLY A 350 9.84 8.59 -3.04
C GLY A 350 10.44 8.08 -1.73
N TYR A 351 11.73 7.74 -1.78
CA TYR A 351 12.49 7.17 -0.65
C TYR A 351 12.78 8.14 0.50
N ARG A 352 12.46 9.43 0.38
CA ARG A 352 12.83 10.47 1.37
C ARG A 352 11.78 10.67 2.46
N GLY A 353 10.61 10.03 2.36
CA GLY A 353 9.55 10.12 3.36
C GLY A 353 8.43 9.12 3.11
N ALA A 354 7.80 8.65 4.18
CA ALA A 354 6.64 7.77 4.10
C ALA A 354 5.42 8.50 3.51
N GLY A 355 4.59 7.77 2.76
CA GLY A 355 3.37 8.30 2.14
C GLY A 355 2.11 7.66 2.68
N THR A 356 0.99 8.35 2.52
CA THR A 356 -0.37 7.80 2.72
C THR A 356 -1.12 7.84 1.40
N VAL A 357 -1.58 6.70 0.90
CA VAL A 357 -2.39 6.59 -0.31
C VAL A 357 -3.78 6.10 0.08
N THR A 358 -4.82 6.89 -0.16
CA THR A 358 -6.22 6.49 0.01
C THR A 358 -6.88 6.43 -1.36
N ASN A 359 -7.46 5.29 -1.71
CA ASN A 359 -8.05 5.06 -3.02
C ASN A 359 -9.51 4.58 -2.92
N THR A 360 -10.41 5.26 -3.62
CA THR A 360 -11.78 4.83 -3.97
C THR A 360 -12.04 4.94 -5.48
N GLY A 361 -11.03 5.35 -6.25
CA GLY A 361 -11.06 5.44 -7.71
C GLY A 361 -10.15 4.40 -8.38
N LEU A 362 -9.63 4.73 -9.57
CA LEU A 362 -8.66 3.92 -10.31
C LEU A 362 -7.23 4.46 -10.13
N ILE A 363 -6.32 3.59 -9.71
CA ILE A 363 -4.87 3.80 -9.78
C ILE A 363 -4.29 2.70 -10.67
N ASN A 364 -3.56 3.08 -11.73
CA ASN A 364 -3.04 2.14 -12.70
C ASN A 364 -1.62 2.51 -13.20
N SER A 365 -0.80 1.51 -13.52
CA SER A 365 0.40 1.68 -14.34
C SER A 365 0.25 1.03 -15.71
N THR A 366 0.86 1.60 -16.75
CA THR A 366 0.81 1.03 -18.12
C THR A 366 2.09 0.31 -18.54
N SER A 367 3.21 0.48 -17.84
CA SER A 367 4.46 -0.25 -18.10
C SER A 367 4.33 -1.72 -17.71
N THR A 368 5.02 -2.60 -18.44
CA THR A 368 5.09 -4.05 -18.15
C THR A 368 5.81 -4.39 -16.85
N SER A 369 6.70 -3.51 -16.38
CA SER A 369 7.36 -3.58 -15.08
C SER A 369 6.75 -2.64 -14.04
N GLY A 370 5.62 -2.00 -14.37
CA GLY A 370 5.03 -0.95 -13.56
C GLY A 370 4.26 -1.46 -12.34
N ALA A 371 4.18 -0.59 -11.33
CA ALA A 371 3.40 -0.80 -10.12
C ALA A 371 2.22 0.19 -10.02
N GLY A 372 1.02 -0.25 -9.64
CA GLY A 372 -0.09 0.67 -9.41
C GLY A 372 0.27 1.74 -8.37
N VAL A 373 0.75 1.30 -7.21
CA VAL A 373 1.33 2.14 -6.16
C VAL A 373 2.73 1.63 -5.83
N ASP A 374 3.72 2.52 -5.87
CA ASP A 374 5.11 2.26 -5.47
C ASP A 374 5.46 3.13 -4.25
N LEU A 375 5.81 2.47 -3.13
CA LEU A 375 6.17 3.08 -1.85
C LEU A 375 7.67 2.93 -1.56
N GLY A 376 8.52 3.70 -2.21
CA GLY A 376 9.97 3.69 -1.96
C GLY A 376 10.35 4.05 -0.52
N GLY A 377 9.63 4.99 0.11
CA GLY A 377 9.80 5.39 1.52
C GLY A 377 8.88 4.66 2.51
N GLY A 378 8.10 3.68 2.03
CA GLY A 378 7.11 2.96 2.83
C GLY A 378 5.86 3.80 3.11
N GLY A 379 5.13 3.42 4.16
CA GLY A 379 3.92 4.13 4.60
C GLY A 379 2.67 3.27 4.54
N THR A 380 1.52 3.87 4.23
CA THR A 380 0.20 3.23 4.32
C THR A 380 -0.60 3.38 3.03
N VAL A 381 -1.20 2.28 2.59
CA VAL A 381 -2.20 2.26 1.52
C VAL A 381 -3.54 1.82 2.11
N THR A 382 -4.59 2.60 1.83
CA THR A 382 -5.98 2.25 2.10
C THR A 382 -6.72 2.20 0.78
N ASN A 383 -7.00 1.00 0.29
CA ASN A 383 -7.82 0.80 -0.90
C ASN A 383 -9.25 0.50 -0.46
N ASN A 384 -10.08 1.53 -0.39
CA ASN A 384 -11.47 1.43 0.06
C ASN A 384 -12.33 0.68 -0.96
N GLN A 385 -13.54 0.28 -0.54
CA GLN A 385 -14.53 -0.32 -1.42
C GLN A 385 -14.77 0.56 -2.67
N GLY A 386 -14.81 -0.06 -3.84
CA GLY A 386 -14.91 0.61 -5.14
C GLY A 386 -13.57 1.10 -5.70
N GLY A 387 -12.52 1.15 -4.89
CA GLY A 387 -11.15 1.41 -5.34
C GLY A 387 -10.57 0.25 -6.12
N SER A 388 -9.82 0.57 -7.18
CA SER A 388 -9.02 -0.36 -7.97
C SER A 388 -7.57 0.11 -8.02
N ILE A 389 -6.65 -0.78 -7.68
CA ILE A 389 -5.21 -0.57 -7.84
C ILE A 389 -4.68 -1.68 -8.77
N ALA A 390 -4.01 -1.30 -9.84
CA ALA A 390 -3.44 -2.25 -10.79
C ALA A 390 -2.10 -1.79 -11.35
N GLY A 391 -1.27 -2.76 -11.70
CA GLY A 391 -0.07 -2.59 -12.49
C GLY A 391 0.25 -3.88 -13.23
N ALA A 392 1.19 -3.86 -14.17
CA ALA A 392 1.54 -5.09 -14.88
C ALA A 392 2.37 -6.02 -13.98
N SER A 393 3.39 -5.48 -13.31
CA SER A 393 4.23 -6.25 -12.37
C SER A 393 3.59 -6.30 -11.00
N ALA A 394 3.28 -5.13 -10.42
CA ALA A 394 2.78 -5.05 -9.06
C ALA A 394 1.52 -4.18 -8.92
N GLY A 395 0.60 -4.56 -8.02
CA GLY A 395 -0.51 -3.69 -7.66
C GLY A 395 -0.01 -2.66 -6.66
N LEU A 396 0.57 -3.18 -5.58
CA LEU A 396 1.33 -2.45 -4.59
C LEU A 396 2.76 -3.00 -4.53
N PHE A 397 3.76 -2.11 -4.61
CA PHE A 397 5.18 -2.43 -4.47
C PHE A 397 5.82 -1.59 -3.35
N ALA A 398 6.69 -2.20 -2.53
CA ALA A 398 7.51 -1.50 -1.53
C ALA A 398 8.90 -2.16 -1.36
N SER A 399 9.97 -1.43 -1.70
CA SER A 399 11.33 -1.97 -1.92
C SER A 399 12.35 -1.80 -0.78
N GLY A 400 12.00 -1.22 0.37
CA GLY A 400 13.03 -0.97 1.38
C GLY A 400 12.58 -0.66 2.80
N THR A 401 11.28 -0.47 3.00
CA THR A 401 10.71 -0.19 4.32
C THR A 401 9.37 -0.86 4.45
N ARG A 402 8.96 -1.14 5.69
CA ARG A 402 7.70 -1.83 5.97
C ARG A 402 6.52 -0.99 5.49
N ALA A 403 5.60 -1.63 4.78
CA ALA A 403 4.35 -1.00 4.35
C ALA A 403 3.15 -1.53 5.15
N THR A 404 2.11 -0.71 5.27
CA THR A 404 0.81 -1.13 5.80
C THR A 404 -0.24 -1.03 4.70
N LEU A 405 -1.03 -2.08 4.52
CA LEU A 405 -2.13 -2.12 3.57
C LEU A 405 -3.45 -2.46 4.28
N ASN A 406 -4.47 -1.65 4.02
CA ASN A 406 -5.87 -1.94 4.34
C ASN A 406 -6.66 -2.01 3.04
N ASN A 407 -7.10 -3.21 2.64
CA ASN A 407 -7.83 -3.43 1.40
C ASN A 407 -9.29 -3.81 1.65
N SER A 408 -10.18 -3.02 1.05
CA SER A 408 -11.62 -3.26 0.89
C SER A 408 -12.07 -3.17 -0.57
N GLY A 409 -11.17 -2.76 -1.48
CA GLY A 409 -11.38 -2.71 -2.93
C GLY A 409 -10.67 -3.85 -3.67
N ASN A 410 -10.32 -3.60 -4.93
CA ASN A 410 -9.63 -4.55 -5.81
C ASN A 410 -8.15 -4.17 -5.97
N ILE A 411 -7.25 -5.14 -5.85
CA ILE A 411 -5.83 -5.02 -6.19
C ILE A 411 -5.47 -6.16 -7.14
N THR A 412 -5.01 -5.85 -8.35
CA THR A 412 -4.78 -6.86 -9.41
C THR A 412 -3.53 -6.60 -10.24
N SER A 413 -2.62 -7.58 -10.33
CA SER A 413 -1.35 -7.52 -11.10
C SER A 413 -0.75 -8.91 -11.31
N ASP A 414 0.48 -9.01 -11.84
CA ASP A 414 1.23 -10.27 -11.78
C ASP A 414 1.53 -10.69 -10.34
N HIS A 415 2.17 -9.80 -9.56
CA HIS A 415 2.17 -9.81 -8.10
C HIS A 415 1.19 -8.76 -7.58
N ALA A 416 0.02 -9.13 -7.07
CA ALA A 416 -0.92 -8.08 -6.62
C ALA A 416 -0.33 -7.22 -5.49
N ILE A 417 0.43 -7.83 -4.59
CA ILE A 417 1.21 -7.14 -3.56
C ILE A 417 2.62 -7.72 -3.53
N GLU A 418 3.62 -6.85 -3.57
CA GLU A 418 5.04 -7.19 -3.44
C GLU A 418 5.71 -6.30 -2.39
N LEU A 419 6.19 -6.92 -1.30
CA LEU A 419 6.84 -6.23 -0.17
C LEU A 419 8.23 -6.82 0.10
N GLU A 420 9.29 -6.05 -0.05
CA GLU A 420 10.65 -6.55 0.21
C GLU A 420 10.97 -6.59 1.71
N ALA A 421 10.59 -5.54 2.46
CA ALA A 421 10.89 -5.40 3.89
C ALA A 421 9.78 -5.91 4.84
N GLY A 422 8.76 -6.59 4.31
CA GLY A 422 7.61 -7.06 5.08
C GLY A 422 6.62 -5.94 5.43
N GLY A 423 5.75 -6.17 6.41
CA GLY A 423 4.69 -5.19 6.74
C GLY A 423 3.45 -5.77 7.37
N ASN A 424 2.35 -5.05 7.23
CA ASN A 424 1.03 -5.44 7.72
C ASN A 424 0.03 -5.40 6.56
N ILE A 425 -0.71 -6.49 6.36
CA ILE A 425 -1.73 -6.61 5.32
C ILE A 425 -3.05 -6.98 5.98
N THR A 426 -4.06 -6.12 5.82
CA THR A 426 -5.45 -6.41 6.18
C THR A 426 -6.29 -6.44 4.91
N ASN A 427 -6.84 -7.59 4.57
CA ASN A 427 -7.81 -7.74 3.50
C ASN A 427 -9.20 -7.96 4.12
N THR A 428 -10.06 -6.96 4.04
CA THR A 428 -11.42 -6.99 4.62
C THR A 428 -12.38 -7.85 3.78
N SER A 429 -13.60 -8.09 4.26
CA SER A 429 -14.57 -9.00 3.62
C SER A 429 -14.95 -8.64 2.18
N THR A 430 -14.84 -7.37 1.78
CA THR A 430 -15.08 -6.93 0.40
C THR A 430 -13.80 -6.86 -0.43
N GLY A 431 -12.64 -6.98 0.21
CA GLY A 431 -11.34 -6.85 -0.42
C GLY A 431 -11.02 -8.04 -1.32
N VAL A 432 -10.55 -7.73 -2.53
CA VAL A 432 -10.03 -8.70 -3.49
C VAL A 432 -8.59 -8.36 -3.80
N ILE A 433 -7.70 -9.34 -3.64
CA ILE A 433 -6.30 -9.29 -4.05
C ILE A 433 -6.10 -10.44 -5.04
N SER A 434 -5.78 -10.13 -6.29
CA SER A 434 -5.67 -11.14 -7.36
C SER A 434 -4.38 -11.01 -8.15
N GLY A 435 -3.49 -11.99 -8.01
CA GLY A 435 -2.25 -12.10 -8.75
C GLY A 435 -2.35 -13.02 -9.96
N ASN A 436 -1.55 -12.76 -11.00
CA ASN A 436 -1.32 -13.79 -12.02
C ASN A 436 -0.34 -14.81 -11.47
N THR A 437 0.91 -14.45 -11.16
CA THR A 437 1.90 -15.38 -10.58
C THR A 437 1.66 -15.59 -9.08
N THR A 438 1.69 -14.52 -8.27
CA THR A 438 1.36 -14.59 -6.85
C THR A 438 0.41 -13.46 -6.44
N ALA A 439 -0.52 -13.73 -5.52
CA ALA A 439 -1.38 -12.65 -5.03
C ALA A 439 -0.63 -11.79 -4.02
N ILE A 440 0.17 -12.41 -3.16
CA ILE A 440 1.03 -11.73 -2.19
C ILE A 440 2.43 -12.36 -2.28
N PHE A 441 3.45 -11.54 -2.49
CA PHE A 441 4.86 -11.90 -2.43
C PHE A 441 5.59 -11.03 -1.41
N VAL A 442 6.32 -11.66 -0.49
CA VAL A 442 7.12 -10.96 0.53
C VAL A 442 8.51 -11.59 0.59
N ALA A 443 9.52 -10.89 0.09
CA ALA A 443 10.85 -11.46 -0.20
C ALA A 443 11.80 -11.63 1.01
N GLY A 444 11.66 -10.85 2.08
CA GLY A 444 12.66 -10.94 3.18
C GLY A 444 12.22 -10.49 4.56
N GLY A 445 11.30 -9.53 4.67
CA GLY A 445 10.75 -9.14 5.97
C GLY A 445 9.61 -10.04 6.44
N THR A 446 9.40 -10.11 7.75
CA THR A 446 8.21 -10.75 8.33
C THR A 446 6.95 -9.97 7.97
N VAL A 447 5.86 -10.67 7.66
CA VAL A 447 4.54 -10.05 7.44
C VAL A 447 3.53 -10.48 8.49
N ASN A 448 2.69 -9.54 8.93
CA ASN A 448 1.46 -9.84 9.67
C ASN A 448 0.27 -9.67 8.73
N PHE A 449 -0.43 -10.76 8.49
CA PHE A 449 -1.42 -10.85 7.43
C PHE A 449 -2.77 -11.31 8.01
N SER A 450 -3.84 -10.54 7.80
CA SER A 450 -5.21 -10.88 8.18
C SER A 450 -6.13 -10.81 6.96
N ASN A 451 -6.82 -11.91 6.66
CA ASN A 451 -7.75 -12.03 5.55
C ASN A 451 -9.16 -12.36 6.01
N SER A 452 -10.13 -11.55 5.62
CA SER A 452 -11.56 -11.88 5.67
C SER A 452 -12.21 -11.83 4.27
N GLY A 453 -11.46 -11.40 3.25
CA GLY A 453 -11.91 -11.30 1.86
C GLY A 453 -11.31 -12.40 0.96
N LYS A 454 -11.09 -12.07 -0.31
CA LYS A 454 -10.54 -12.99 -1.31
C LYS A 454 -9.09 -12.65 -1.65
N ILE A 455 -8.22 -13.66 -1.59
CA ILE A 455 -6.85 -13.63 -2.09
C ILE A 455 -6.69 -14.79 -3.07
N ALA A 456 -6.33 -14.51 -4.32
CA ALA A 456 -6.26 -15.51 -5.37
C ALA A 456 -5.07 -15.30 -6.31
N ALA A 457 -4.32 -16.36 -6.59
CA ALA A 457 -3.33 -16.39 -7.67
C ALA A 457 -3.73 -17.43 -8.73
N THR A 458 -3.63 -17.07 -10.01
CA THR A 458 -4.02 -17.98 -11.11
C THR A 458 -2.86 -18.82 -11.66
N GLY A 459 -1.62 -18.43 -11.38
CA GLY A 459 -0.40 -18.95 -12.01
C GLY A 459 0.50 -19.73 -11.06
N ALA A 460 0.62 -19.32 -9.79
CA ALA A 460 1.35 -20.09 -8.78
C ALA A 460 0.75 -20.00 -7.36
N THR A 461 1.25 -19.08 -6.53
CA THR A 461 1.06 -19.13 -5.07
C THR A 461 0.10 -18.05 -4.59
N GLY A 462 -0.87 -18.40 -3.73
CA GLY A 462 -1.77 -17.43 -3.12
C GLY A 462 -1.00 -16.40 -2.29
N ALA A 463 -0.27 -16.84 -1.28
CA ALA A 463 0.63 -16.00 -0.48
C ALA A 463 2.00 -16.68 -0.33
N ASP A 464 3.05 -16.02 -0.81
CA ASP A 464 4.45 -16.46 -0.73
C ASP A 464 5.24 -15.52 0.19
N LEU A 465 5.68 -16.04 1.34
CA LEU A 465 6.13 -15.30 2.51
C LEU A 465 7.53 -15.77 2.94
N GLU A 466 8.57 -15.24 2.29
CA GLU A 466 9.93 -15.75 2.43
C GLU A 466 10.57 -15.39 3.78
N GLY A 467 10.24 -14.22 4.33
CA GLY A 467 10.77 -13.74 5.62
C GLY A 467 10.10 -14.31 6.88
N GLY A 468 9.10 -15.19 6.74
CA GLY A 468 8.29 -15.66 7.87
C GLY A 468 7.15 -14.71 8.26
N GLY A 469 6.62 -14.89 9.47
CA GLY A 469 5.54 -14.07 10.02
C GLY A 469 4.26 -14.87 10.26
N SER A 470 3.11 -14.21 10.21
CA SER A 470 1.82 -14.83 10.54
C SER A 470 0.73 -14.57 9.52
N VAL A 471 -0.03 -15.60 9.17
CA VAL A 471 -1.25 -15.56 8.37
C VAL A 471 -2.45 -15.89 9.26
N ASN A 472 -3.41 -14.98 9.34
CA ASN A 472 -4.72 -15.22 9.92
C ASN A 472 -5.80 -15.16 8.83
N ASN A 473 -6.29 -16.32 8.39
CA ASN A 473 -7.41 -16.41 7.46
C ASN A 473 -8.71 -16.58 8.26
N ASN A 474 -9.40 -15.47 8.50
CA ASN A 474 -10.62 -15.42 9.30
C ASN A 474 -11.78 -16.16 8.63
N ALA A 475 -12.83 -16.45 9.40
CA ALA A 475 -14.08 -16.98 8.86
C ALA A 475 -14.61 -16.09 7.72
N GLY A 476 -14.99 -16.71 6.59
CA GLY A 476 -15.38 -16.02 5.36
C GLY A 476 -14.22 -15.63 4.44
N GLY A 477 -12.99 -15.62 4.93
CA GLY A 477 -11.78 -15.40 4.13
C GLY A 477 -11.46 -16.60 3.24
N THR A 478 -11.01 -16.32 2.01
CA THR A 478 -10.47 -17.32 1.08
C THR A 478 -9.07 -16.95 0.64
N ILE A 479 -8.14 -17.91 0.71
CA ILE A 479 -6.80 -17.84 0.11
C ILE A 479 -6.67 -18.99 -0.88
N SER A 480 -6.28 -18.69 -2.11
CA SER A 480 -6.08 -19.69 -3.14
C SER A 480 -4.89 -19.37 -4.05
N GLY A 481 -4.15 -20.39 -4.45
CA GLY A 481 -3.21 -20.35 -5.57
C GLY A 481 -3.45 -21.53 -6.50
N SER A 482 -2.97 -21.47 -7.73
CA SER A 482 -3.06 -22.60 -8.66
C SER A 482 -2.15 -23.77 -8.25
N ASN A 483 -1.02 -23.47 -7.59
CA ASN A 483 -0.03 -24.45 -7.15
C ASN A 483 0.06 -24.57 -5.62
N ILE A 484 0.14 -23.43 -4.92
CA ILE A 484 0.27 -23.39 -3.46
C ILE A 484 -0.70 -22.35 -2.88
N GLY A 485 -1.40 -22.68 -1.79
CA GLY A 485 -2.23 -21.71 -1.08
C GLY A 485 -1.39 -20.69 -0.31
N ILE A 486 -0.66 -21.16 0.70
CA ILE A 486 0.25 -20.36 1.54
C ILE A 486 1.63 -21.04 1.56
N PHE A 487 2.68 -20.25 1.35
CA PHE A 487 4.06 -20.72 1.31
C PHE A 487 4.96 -19.88 2.20
N PHE A 488 5.77 -20.54 3.03
CA PHE A 488 6.84 -19.93 3.82
C PHE A 488 8.17 -20.62 3.49
N THR A 489 9.06 -19.95 2.76
CA THR A 489 10.32 -20.53 2.27
C THR A 489 11.49 -20.40 3.26
N GLY A 490 11.74 -19.20 3.79
CA GLY A 490 12.97 -18.87 4.52
C GLY A 490 12.84 -18.69 6.04
N GLY A 491 11.67 -18.24 6.52
CA GLY A 491 11.41 -18.01 7.95
C GLY A 491 10.25 -18.84 8.49
N ASN A 492 10.23 -19.11 9.80
CA ASN A 492 9.14 -19.84 10.44
C ASN A 492 7.79 -19.12 10.22
N GLY A 493 6.77 -19.89 9.83
CA GLY A 493 5.42 -19.38 9.59
C GLY A 493 4.44 -19.77 10.69
N ALA A 494 3.52 -18.87 11.03
CA ALA A 494 2.35 -19.17 11.84
C ALA A 494 1.07 -18.99 11.01
N VAL A 495 0.27 -20.04 10.86
CA VAL A 495 -0.99 -19.99 10.11
C VAL A 495 -2.15 -20.30 11.03
N THR A 496 -3.07 -19.35 11.21
CA THR A 496 -4.38 -19.59 11.81
C THR A 496 -5.41 -19.54 10.69
N ASN A 497 -6.15 -20.63 10.49
CA ASN A 497 -7.16 -20.73 9.45
C ASN A 497 -8.53 -21.08 10.02
N ALA A 498 -9.44 -20.11 10.01
CA ALA A 498 -10.88 -20.28 10.25
C ALA A 498 -11.71 -20.17 8.95
N GLY A 499 -11.11 -19.70 7.85
CA GLY A 499 -11.70 -19.61 6.53
C GLY A 499 -11.37 -20.81 5.63
N LEU A 500 -11.25 -20.53 4.33
CA LEU A 500 -10.85 -21.50 3.30
C LEU A 500 -9.45 -21.21 2.77
N VAL A 501 -8.56 -22.19 2.84
CA VAL A 501 -7.34 -22.25 2.01
C VAL A 501 -7.54 -23.35 0.99
N SER A 502 -7.50 -23.04 -0.30
CA SER A 502 -7.81 -24.03 -1.35
C SER A 502 -6.90 -23.90 -2.57
N THR A 503 -6.37 -25.02 -3.02
CA THR A 503 -5.65 -25.15 -4.29
C THR A 503 -5.99 -26.47 -4.98
N ALA A 504 -5.95 -26.50 -6.31
CA ALA A 504 -5.93 -27.75 -7.07
C ALA A 504 -4.51 -28.32 -7.24
N GLY A 505 -3.49 -27.56 -6.82
CA GLY A 505 -2.09 -27.89 -6.97
C GLY A 505 -1.50 -28.67 -5.81
N ASN A 506 -0.20 -28.47 -5.57
CA ASN A 506 0.62 -29.31 -4.71
C ASN A 506 0.37 -29.12 -3.21
N PHE A 507 0.26 -27.88 -2.71
CA PHE A 507 0.25 -27.62 -1.27
C PHE A 507 -0.84 -26.64 -0.84
N GLY A 508 -1.64 -27.00 0.17
CA GLY A 508 -2.55 -26.06 0.80
C GLY A 508 -1.75 -25.02 1.59
N VAL A 509 -0.95 -25.52 2.53
CA VAL A 509 0.04 -24.77 3.31
C VAL A 509 1.38 -25.48 3.27
N ASP A 510 2.45 -24.77 2.92
CA ASP A 510 3.83 -25.25 2.98
C ASP A 510 4.65 -24.36 3.91
N LEU A 511 5.13 -24.95 5.01
CA LEU A 511 6.02 -24.34 6.00
C LEU A 511 7.44 -24.91 5.85
N SER A 512 8.14 -24.52 4.79
CA SER A 512 9.45 -25.09 4.48
C SER A 512 10.48 -24.85 5.58
N ALA A 513 10.45 -23.71 6.26
CA ALA A 513 11.35 -23.41 7.40
C ALA A 513 10.83 -23.93 8.75
N GLY A 514 9.63 -24.51 8.83
CA GLY A 514 8.98 -24.89 10.08
C GLY A 514 7.92 -23.88 10.55
N GLY A 515 7.29 -24.18 11.69
CA GLY A 515 6.30 -23.30 12.31
C GLY A 515 5.01 -23.99 12.75
N THR A 516 3.89 -23.26 12.75
CA THR A 516 2.62 -23.74 13.31
C THR A 516 1.46 -23.56 12.34
N VAL A 517 0.54 -24.52 12.35
CA VAL A 517 -0.78 -24.40 11.72
C VAL A 517 -1.86 -24.69 12.75
N GLU A 518 -2.79 -23.75 12.93
CA GLU A 518 -4.02 -23.91 13.69
C GLU A 518 -5.20 -23.83 12.72
N ASN A 519 -5.88 -24.96 12.48
CA ASN A 519 -6.97 -25.04 11.53
C ASN A 519 -8.30 -25.30 12.22
N THR A 520 -9.22 -24.34 12.19
CA THR A 520 -10.63 -24.50 12.55
C THR A 520 -11.56 -24.41 11.33
N GLY A 521 -11.04 -23.99 10.18
CA GLY A 521 -11.73 -23.92 8.90
C GLY A 521 -11.41 -25.11 7.99
N ALA A 522 -11.21 -24.83 6.70
CA ALA A 522 -10.86 -25.83 5.69
C ALA A 522 -9.54 -25.49 5.00
N ILE A 523 -8.64 -26.47 4.93
CA ILE A 523 -7.44 -26.46 4.08
C ILE A 523 -7.59 -27.60 3.08
N SER A 524 -7.52 -27.31 1.77
CA SER A 524 -7.69 -28.31 0.71
C SER A 524 -6.64 -28.14 -0.38
N ALA A 525 -6.00 -29.24 -0.77
CA ALA A 525 -5.01 -29.28 -1.85
C ALA A 525 -5.17 -30.52 -2.72
N GLY A 526 -4.74 -30.44 -3.98
CA GLY A 526 -4.62 -31.60 -4.87
C GLY A 526 -3.51 -32.56 -4.44
N GLY A 527 -2.44 -32.05 -3.81
CA GLY A 527 -1.33 -32.83 -3.26
C GLY A 527 -1.43 -33.05 -1.75
N ILE A 528 -0.77 -32.18 -0.99
CA ILE A 528 -0.69 -32.23 0.48
C ILE A 528 -1.45 -31.06 1.08
N GLY A 529 -2.31 -31.32 2.06
CA GLY A 529 -3.02 -30.25 2.79
C GLY A 529 -2.04 -29.31 3.51
N VAL A 530 -1.25 -29.85 4.43
CA VAL A 530 -0.21 -29.13 5.17
C VAL A 530 1.14 -29.87 5.09
N ALA A 531 2.20 -29.18 4.68
CA ALA A 531 3.56 -29.72 4.61
C ALA A 531 4.56 -28.90 5.44
N VAL A 532 5.53 -29.59 6.05
CA VAL A 532 6.67 -28.97 6.77
C VAL A 532 7.96 -29.69 6.37
N TYR A 533 8.91 -29.00 5.72
CA TYR A 533 10.02 -29.67 5.03
C TYR A 533 11.39 -29.65 5.70
N ASN A 534 11.88 -28.51 6.17
CA ASN A 534 13.25 -28.39 6.67
C ASN A 534 13.29 -28.19 8.20
N GLY A 535 12.34 -27.42 8.73
CA GLY A 535 12.16 -27.22 10.17
C GLY A 535 11.23 -28.24 10.83
N PHE A 536 11.04 -28.08 12.13
CA PHE A 536 10.00 -28.78 12.89
C PHE A 536 8.67 -28.02 12.81
N GLY A 537 7.55 -28.74 12.95
CA GLY A 537 6.24 -28.10 12.92
C GLY A 537 5.24 -28.67 13.90
N THR A 538 4.26 -27.84 14.25
CA THR A 538 3.05 -28.26 14.98
C THR A 538 1.82 -27.98 14.14
N VAL A 539 0.97 -28.98 13.94
CA VAL A 539 -0.31 -28.84 13.24
C VAL A 539 -1.44 -29.20 14.21
N THR A 540 -2.20 -28.21 14.63
CA THR A 540 -3.41 -28.37 15.45
C THR A 540 -4.63 -28.26 14.54
N ASN A 541 -5.45 -29.31 14.49
CA ASN A 541 -6.63 -29.34 13.64
C ASN A 541 -7.90 -29.53 14.48
N SER A 542 -8.90 -28.67 14.25
CA SER A 542 -10.29 -28.79 14.73
C SER A 542 -11.30 -28.66 13.58
N GLY A 543 -10.82 -28.47 12.35
CA GLY A 543 -11.61 -28.40 11.12
C GLY A 543 -11.21 -29.48 10.11
N THR A 544 -11.27 -29.16 8.81
CA THR A 544 -10.92 -30.10 7.74
C THR A 544 -9.55 -29.78 7.15
N ILE A 545 -8.67 -30.78 7.08
CA ILE A 545 -7.46 -30.73 6.26
C ILE A 545 -7.53 -31.85 5.22
N SER A 546 -7.46 -31.48 3.95
CA SER A 546 -7.58 -32.38 2.80
C SER A 546 -6.37 -32.25 1.88
N GLY A 547 -5.76 -33.38 1.55
CA GLY A 547 -4.81 -33.52 0.44
C GLY A 547 -5.19 -34.71 -0.43
N GLY A 548 -4.82 -34.69 -1.71
CA GLY A 548 -5.06 -35.82 -2.60
C GLY A 548 -4.37 -37.12 -2.16
N PHE A 549 -3.30 -37.02 -1.36
CA PHE A 549 -2.66 -38.19 -0.76
C PHE A 549 -2.31 -38.02 0.73
N ASN A 550 -1.66 -36.93 1.14
CA ASN A 550 -1.40 -36.63 2.55
C ASN A 550 -2.26 -35.44 3.01
N ALA A 551 -3.00 -35.57 4.10
CA ALA A 551 -3.58 -34.40 4.75
C ALA A 551 -2.48 -33.57 5.43
N VAL A 552 -1.54 -34.24 6.11
CA VAL A 552 -0.39 -33.60 6.76
C VAL A 552 0.87 -34.42 6.46
N ARG A 553 1.98 -33.75 6.13
CA ARG A 553 3.29 -34.39 5.95
C ARG A 553 4.42 -33.57 6.57
N PHE A 554 5.23 -34.21 7.41
CA PHE A 554 6.51 -33.68 7.86
C PHE A 554 7.66 -34.36 7.11
N SER A 555 8.67 -33.59 6.75
CA SER A 555 9.92 -34.09 6.14
C SER A 555 11.17 -33.48 6.78
N GLY A 556 10.97 -32.57 7.75
CA GLY A 556 12.05 -31.81 8.40
C GLY A 556 12.72 -32.51 9.57
N SER A 557 13.61 -31.75 10.22
CA SER A 557 14.36 -32.19 11.39
C SER A 557 13.65 -31.80 12.69
N GLY A 558 13.70 -32.68 13.69
CA GLY A 558 13.20 -32.39 15.05
C GLY A 558 11.81 -32.95 15.36
N PRO A 559 11.34 -32.75 16.61
CA PRO A 559 10.07 -33.31 17.04
C PRO A 559 8.92 -32.57 16.35
N ASN A 560 8.18 -33.29 15.52
CA ASN A 560 6.96 -32.79 14.88
C ASN A 560 5.75 -33.20 15.70
N ARG A 561 4.70 -32.37 15.70
CA ARG A 561 3.48 -32.66 16.45
C ARG A 561 2.24 -32.44 15.61
N VAL A 562 1.32 -33.40 15.64
CA VAL A 562 -0.05 -33.21 15.16
C VAL A 562 -0.98 -33.32 16.36
N VAL A 563 -1.80 -32.30 16.57
CA VAL A 563 -2.85 -32.30 17.60
C VAL A 563 -4.21 -32.44 16.93
N VAL A 564 -4.93 -33.49 17.30
CA VAL A 564 -6.25 -33.85 16.77
C VAL A 564 -7.31 -33.45 17.79
N ASN A 565 -7.90 -32.26 17.61
CA ASN A 565 -8.99 -31.79 18.48
C ASN A 565 -10.36 -32.38 18.09
N PRO A 566 -11.36 -32.30 18.97
CA PRO A 566 -12.76 -32.58 18.60
C PRO A 566 -13.17 -31.82 17.33
N GLY A 567 -13.87 -32.49 16.42
CA GLY A 567 -14.27 -31.94 15.12
C GLY A 567 -13.22 -32.05 13.99
N ALA A 568 -11.98 -32.45 14.29
CA ALA A 568 -10.97 -32.66 13.26
C ALA A 568 -11.38 -33.71 12.22
N VAL A 569 -11.17 -33.37 10.94
CA VAL A 569 -11.29 -34.27 9.79
C VAL A 569 -9.99 -34.20 8.98
N PHE A 570 -9.42 -35.36 8.67
CA PHE A 570 -8.30 -35.52 7.74
C PHE A 570 -8.75 -36.33 6.54
N LEU A 571 -8.62 -35.76 5.34
CA LEU A 571 -8.84 -36.45 4.07
C LEU A 571 -7.47 -36.64 3.41
N GLY A 572 -6.96 -37.87 3.48
CA GLY A 572 -5.56 -38.18 3.20
C GLY A 572 -4.82 -38.60 4.48
N SER A 573 -3.64 -39.19 4.32
CA SER A 573 -2.85 -39.71 5.44
C SER A 573 -2.11 -38.60 6.21
N VAL A 574 -1.85 -38.83 7.49
CA VAL A 574 -1.06 -37.95 8.36
C VAL A 574 0.30 -38.59 8.60
N VAL A 575 1.38 -38.00 8.13
CA VAL A 575 2.69 -38.66 8.09
C VAL A 575 3.76 -37.79 8.76
N GLY A 576 4.37 -38.32 9.82
CA GLY A 576 5.56 -37.77 10.48
C GLY A 576 6.82 -37.87 9.62
N SER A 577 7.88 -37.19 10.06
CA SER A 577 9.18 -37.27 9.38
C SER A 577 9.84 -38.61 9.65
N SER A 578 10.82 -39.01 8.83
CA SER A 578 11.63 -40.21 9.13
C SER A 578 12.62 -40.02 10.28
N ASN A 579 12.76 -38.80 10.80
CA ASN A 579 13.56 -38.52 11.99
C ASN A 579 12.72 -38.83 13.24
N PRO A 580 13.28 -39.45 14.28
CA PRO A 580 12.53 -39.77 15.49
C PRO A 580 12.12 -38.52 16.27
N GLY A 581 11.08 -38.66 17.09
CA GLY A 581 10.53 -37.62 17.96
C GLY A 581 9.17 -37.06 17.49
N ASN A 582 8.53 -37.68 16.50
CA ASN A 582 7.21 -37.24 16.04
C ASN A 582 6.12 -37.72 17.02
N THR A 583 5.24 -36.80 17.41
CA THR A 583 4.11 -37.06 18.32
C THR A 583 2.78 -36.88 17.57
N LEU A 584 1.95 -37.92 17.59
CA LEU A 584 0.54 -37.80 17.23
C LEU A 584 -0.26 -37.68 18.52
N GLU A 585 -0.82 -36.51 18.76
CA GLU A 585 -1.60 -36.21 19.94
C GLU A 585 -3.08 -36.24 19.61
N LEU A 586 -3.78 -37.16 20.27
CA LEU A 586 -5.21 -37.28 20.25
C LEU A 586 -5.73 -36.50 21.46
N ALA A 587 -6.17 -35.27 21.20
CA ALA A 587 -6.68 -34.39 22.22
C ALA A 587 -8.02 -34.92 22.78
N GLY A 588 -8.71 -34.13 23.61
CA GLY A 588 -10.00 -34.50 24.18
C GLY A 588 -11.00 -35.04 23.15
N GLY A 589 -11.92 -35.91 23.56
CA GLY A 589 -12.92 -36.52 22.68
C GLY A 589 -12.95 -38.04 22.71
N THR A 590 -13.59 -38.65 21.71
CA THR A 590 -13.74 -40.11 21.58
C THR A 590 -13.34 -40.61 20.20
N GLY A 591 -12.78 -41.81 20.14
CA GLY A 591 -12.47 -42.48 18.88
C GLY A 591 -11.72 -43.78 19.10
N SER A 592 -11.22 -44.37 18.01
CA SER A 592 -10.42 -45.58 18.08
C SER A 592 -9.10 -45.49 17.32
N VAL A 593 -8.12 -46.22 17.82
CA VAL A 593 -6.87 -46.54 17.13
C VAL A 593 -6.97 -48.01 16.72
N THR A 594 -6.66 -48.32 15.46
CA THR A 594 -6.70 -49.69 14.94
C THR A 594 -5.57 -49.96 13.98
N SER A 595 -5.24 -51.25 13.80
CA SER A 595 -4.21 -51.71 12.87
C SER A 595 -2.85 -51.03 13.11
N ALA A 596 -2.55 -50.71 14.36
CA ALA A 596 -1.30 -50.06 14.73
C ALA A 596 -0.15 -51.05 14.64
N THR A 597 0.92 -50.66 13.94
CA THR A 597 2.12 -51.48 13.70
C THR A 597 3.37 -50.63 13.90
N GLY A 598 3.76 -50.47 15.16
CA GLY A 598 4.89 -49.62 15.55
C GLY A 598 4.56 -48.13 15.42
N THR A 599 5.04 -47.50 14.35
CA THR A 599 4.93 -46.04 14.14
C THR A 599 3.80 -45.65 13.19
N ALA A 600 2.97 -46.60 12.75
CA ALA A 600 1.88 -46.39 11.80
C ALA A 600 0.60 -47.10 12.24
N GLY A 601 -0.55 -46.62 11.77
CA GLY A 601 -1.85 -47.21 12.09
C GLY A 601 -3.01 -46.42 11.50
N SER A 602 -4.21 -46.67 12.01
CA SER A 602 -5.42 -45.92 11.65
C SER A 602 -6.05 -45.29 12.88
N VAL A 603 -6.59 -44.09 12.72
CA VAL A 603 -7.40 -43.40 13.72
C VAL A 603 -8.80 -43.19 13.15
N ALA A 604 -9.83 -43.46 13.95
CA ALA A 604 -11.21 -43.15 13.63
C ALA A 604 -11.79 -42.19 14.68
N THR A 605 -12.26 -41.03 14.23
CA THR A 605 -12.92 -40.03 15.09
C THR A 605 -13.89 -39.19 14.24
N ASN A 606 -14.91 -38.61 14.87
CA ASN A 606 -15.93 -37.78 14.19
C ASN A 606 -16.55 -38.45 12.95
N GLY A 607 -16.73 -39.77 12.97
CA GLY A 607 -17.30 -40.55 11.85
C GLY A 607 -16.38 -40.71 10.63
N HIS A 608 -15.09 -40.38 10.76
CA HIS A 608 -14.11 -40.47 9.68
C HIS A 608 -12.89 -41.29 10.13
N SER A 609 -12.34 -42.08 9.21
CA SER A 609 -11.12 -42.87 9.43
C SER A 609 -10.01 -42.42 8.51
N TRP A 610 -8.79 -42.32 9.04
CA TRP A 610 -7.60 -41.90 8.32
C TRP A 610 -6.37 -42.63 8.86
N SER A 611 -5.36 -42.79 8.02
CA SER A 611 -4.12 -43.47 8.39
C SER A 611 -3.07 -42.49 8.88
N TYR A 612 -2.23 -42.94 9.81
CA TYR A 612 -1.02 -42.25 10.24
C TYR A 612 0.22 -43.10 10.04
N GLY A 613 1.38 -42.45 9.94
CA GLY A 613 2.68 -43.12 9.84
C GLY A 613 3.83 -42.26 10.37
N ASN A 614 4.92 -42.90 10.76
CA ASN A 614 6.12 -42.28 11.34
C ASN A 614 5.84 -41.43 12.59
N PHE A 615 4.99 -41.90 13.49
CA PHE A 615 4.83 -41.30 14.82
C PHE A 615 5.42 -42.21 15.88
N ASP A 616 6.47 -41.70 16.55
CA ASP A 616 7.19 -42.42 17.61
C ASP A 616 6.38 -42.45 18.91
N THR A 617 5.56 -41.43 19.12
CA THR A 617 4.70 -41.29 20.30
C THR A 617 3.25 -41.07 19.88
N LEU A 618 2.35 -41.89 20.43
CA LEU A 618 0.92 -41.58 20.46
C LEU A 618 0.57 -41.03 21.85
N ALA A 619 0.08 -39.80 21.88
CA ALA A 619 -0.34 -39.12 23.10
C ALA A 619 -1.86 -39.06 23.19
N PHE A 620 -2.41 -39.35 24.36
CA PHE A 620 -3.83 -39.30 24.69
C PHE A 620 -4.03 -38.29 25.83
N ASP A 621 -4.70 -37.18 25.56
CA ASP A 621 -4.87 -36.12 26.54
C ASP A 621 -5.88 -36.45 27.64
N ALA A 622 -5.81 -35.73 28.76
CA ALA A 622 -6.58 -36.00 29.99
C ALA A 622 -8.11 -36.03 29.84
N SER A 623 -8.66 -35.39 28.81
CA SER A 623 -10.09 -35.40 28.50
C SER A 623 -10.47 -36.36 27.36
N GLY A 624 -9.52 -37.16 26.87
CA GLY A 624 -9.72 -38.17 25.84
C GLY A 624 -10.25 -39.49 26.40
N ASN A 625 -11.18 -40.10 25.69
CA ASN A 625 -11.63 -41.47 25.90
C ASN A 625 -11.53 -42.24 24.57
N TRP A 626 -10.39 -42.87 24.36
CA TRP A 626 -10.03 -43.55 23.11
C TRP A 626 -9.98 -45.05 23.30
N THR A 627 -10.09 -45.82 22.22
CA THR A 627 -9.99 -47.28 22.27
C THR A 627 -8.96 -47.80 21.27
N ALA A 628 -7.95 -48.52 21.72
CA ALA A 628 -7.15 -49.41 20.86
C ALA A 628 -7.94 -50.70 20.65
N SER A 629 -8.24 -51.05 19.39
CA SER A 629 -9.07 -52.21 19.08
C SER A 629 -8.46 -53.09 17.98
N GLY A 630 -8.38 -54.39 18.27
CA GLY A 630 -7.70 -55.36 17.42
C GLY A 630 -6.35 -55.76 18.01
N ALA A 631 -5.43 -56.19 17.15
CA ALA A 631 -4.05 -56.44 17.53
C ALA A 631 -3.20 -55.24 17.11
N ASP A 632 -2.81 -54.42 18.10
CA ASP A 632 -2.14 -53.15 17.92
C ASP A 632 -0.77 -53.18 18.59
N THR A 633 0.25 -52.69 17.90
CA THR A 633 1.58 -52.39 18.46
C THR A 633 1.85 -50.90 18.33
N LEU A 634 2.11 -50.21 19.44
CA LEU A 634 2.51 -48.81 19.53
C LEU A 634 3.94 -48.71 20.05
N GLN A 635 4.73 -47.74 19.57
CA GLN A 635 6.10 -47.53 20.06
C GLN A 635 6.11 -46.93 21.47
N THR A 636 5.83 -45.64 21.58
CA THR A 636 5.70 -44.94 22.87
C THR A 636 4.27 -44.46 23.06
N VAL A 637 3.72 -44.66 24.25
CA VAL A 637 2.37 -44.18 24.60
C VAL A 637 2.47 -43.18 25.74
N LEU A 638 2.00 -41.95 25.53
CA LEU A 638 1.76 -40.97 26.59
C LEU A 638 0.26 -40.93 26.88
N ASN A 639 -0.18 -41.59 27.95
CA ASN A 639 -1.60 -41.68 28.28
C ASN A 639 -1.94 -40.84 29.51
N ASN A 640 -2.65 -39.73 29.31
CA ASN A 640 -3.19 -38.89 30.37
C ASN A 640 -4.71 -38.99 30.51
N GLY A 641 -5.41 -39.57 29.52
CA GLY A 641 -6.86 -39.78 29.52
C GLY A 641 -7.26 -41.21 29.84
N THR A 642 -8.32 -41.69 29.20
CA THR A 642 -8.73 -43.10 29.22
C THR A 642 -8.41 -43.73 27.86
N LEU A 643 -7.58 -44.77 27.87
CA LEU A 643 -7.30 -45.63 26.72
C LEU A 643 -7.89 -47.02 26.97
N GLY A 644 -9.05 -47.29 26.39
CA GLY A 644 -9.63 -48.63 26.35
C GLY A 644 -8.80 -49.56 25.47
N VAL A 645 -8.63 -50.80 25.91
CA VAL A 645 -8.00 -51.88 25.14
C VAL A 645 -9.05 -52.95 24.89
N SER A 646 -9.27 -53.27 23.62
CA SER A 646 -10.22 -54.26 23.14
C SER A 646 -9.54 -55.17 22.10
N GLY A 647 -8.87 -56.22 22.57
CA GLY A 647 -7.96 -57.05 21.78
C GLY A 647 -6.59 -57.11 22.45
N SER A 648 -5.50 -56.98 21.70
CA SER A 648 -4.14 -56.92 22.26
C SER A 648 -3.48 -55.59 21.94
N LEU A 649 -2.93 -54.91 22.93
CA LEU A 649 -2.09 -53.73 22.76
C LEU A 649 -0.67 -53.99 23.28
N ASP A 650 0.31 -53.95 22.39
CA ASP A 650 1.75 -54.01 22.71
C ASP A 650 2.36 -52.60 22.66
N VAL A 651 2.88 -52.12 23.78
CA VAL A 651 3.66 -50.88 23.89
C VAL A 651 5.14 -51.22 23.83
N ALA A 652 5.66 -51.30 22.60
CA ALA A 652 6.93 -51.94 22.26
C ALA A 652 8.19 -51.19 22.71
N THR A 653 8.13 -49.87 22.92
CA THR A 653 9.25 -49.09 23.48
C THR A 653 8.99 -48.75 24.95
N ALA A 654 7.99 -47.92 25.23
CA ALA A 654 7.67 -47.53 26.61
C ALA A 654 6.30 -46.87 26.78
N VAL A 655 5.70 -46.99 27.98
CA VAL A 655 4.72 -45.99 28.42
C VAL A 655 5.48 -44.79 28.97
N ASP A 656 5.21 -43.60 28.43
CA ASP A 656 5.89 -42.38 28.84
C ASP A 656 5.70 -42.13 30.34
N PRO A 657 6.77 -41.85 31.12
CA PRO A 657 6.68 -41.62 32.57
C PRO A 657 5.78 -40.45 32.99
N ALA A 658 5.49 -39.51 32.09
CA ALA A 658 4.55 -38.42 32.33
C ALA A 658 3.08 -38.85 32.22
N SER A 659 2.80 -40.10 31.84
CA SER A 659 1.45 -40.66 31.80
C SER A 659 0.82 -40.67 33.19
N ALA A 660 -0.42 -40.18 33.27
CA ALA A 660 -1.24 -40.16 34.50
C ALA A 660 -2.67 -40.71 34.28
N GLY A 661 -2.92 -41.28 33.10
CA GLY A 661 -4.21 -41.79 32.64
C GLY A 661 -4.51 -43.23 33.04
N VAL A 662 -5.59 -43.75 32.47
CA VAL A 662 -6.09 -45.11 32.70
C VAL A 662 -5.97 -45.93 31.42
N PHE A 663 -5.33 -47.09 31.50
CA PHE A 663 -5.52 -48.16 30.53
C PHE A 663 -6.69 -49.03 31.00
N GLN A 664 -7.77 -49.10 30.22
CA GLN A 664 -8.98 -49.83 30.58
C GLN A 664 -9.07 -51.12 29.76
N LEU A 665 -8.77 -52.25 30.39
CA LEU A 665 -8.76 -53.56 29.73
C LEU A 665 -10.18 -54.14 29.72
N THR A 666 -10.69 -54.48 28.54
CA THR A 666 -12.05 -54.98 28.34
C THR A 666 -12.08 -56.19 27.41
N GLY A 667 -13.10 -57.05 27.54
CA GLY A 667 -13.40 -58.04 26.50
C GLY A 667 -12.33 -59.12 26.27
N ASN A 668 -11.67 -59.57 27.34
CA ASN A 668 -10.55 -60.51 27.30
C ASN A 668 -9.33 -59.98 26.54
N SER A 669 -8.98 -58.73 26.86
CA SER A 669 -7.86 -58.04 26.25
C SER A 669 -6.53 -58.32 26.93
N SER A 670 -5.43 -58.07 26.21
CA SER A 670 -4.08 -58.03 26.77
C SER A 670 -3.44 -56.65 26.56
N LEU A 671 -2.70 -56.18 27.56
CA LEU A 671 -1.81 -55.03 27.46
C LEU A 671 -0.39 -55.50 27.77
N GLU A 672 0.50 -55.36 26.80
CA GLU A 672 1.93 -55.65 26.93
C GLU A 672 2.72 -54.35 26.99
N VAL A 673 3.65 -54.25 27.95
CA VAL A 673 4.50 -53.07 28.14
C VAL A 673 5.98 -53.47 28.18
N ALA A 674 6.74 -52.93 27.22
CA ALA A 674 8.17 -53.18 27.11
C ALA A 674 8.98 -52.53 28.24
N ALA A 675 8.67 -51.26 28.54
CA ALA A 675 9.29 -50.51 29.63
C ALA A 675 8.39 -49.37 30.15
N ALA A 676 8.62 -49.00 31.42
CA ALA A 676 7.98 -47.90 32.13
C ALA A 676 6.44 -47.98 32.25
N THR A 677 5.97 -47.71 33.45
CA THR A 677 4.58 -47.40 33.80
C THR A 677 4.71 -46.52 35.04
N GLY A 678 4.74 -45.20 34.83
CA GLY A 678 4.94 -44.23 35.90
C GLY A 678 3.96 -44.46 37.07
N THR A 679 4.34 -44.07 38.28
CA THR A 679 3.51 -44.22 39.50
C THR A 679 2.12 -43.56 39.41
N ALA A 680 1.91 -42.68 38.43
CA ALA A 680 0.66 -41.97 38.20
C ALA A 680 -0.31 -42.70 37.26
N SER A 681 0.17 -43.65 36.45
CA SER A 681 -0.68 -44.43 35.53
C SER A 681 -1.53 -45.45 36.27
N LYS A 682 -2.66 -45.83 35.66
CA LYS A 682 -3.57 -46.86 36.18
C LYS A 682 -3.87 -47.91 35.12
N VAL A 683 -4.08 -49.15 35.56
CA VAL A 683 -4.59 -50.24 34.71
C VAL A 683 -5.86 -50.75 35.37
N GLN A 684 -6.99 -50.59 34.70
CA GLN A 684 -8.30 -51.01 35.18
C GLN A 684 -8.74 -52.27 34.44
N PHE A 685 -9.01 -53.34 35.19
CA PHE A 685 -9.47 -54.62 34.65
C PHE A 685 -11.01 -54.67 34.62
N GLN A 686 -11.57 -55.04 33.47
CA GLN A 686 -13.02 -55.24 33.30
C GLN A 686 -13.28 -56.53 32.50
N GLY A 687 -13.32 -57.68 33.19
CA GLY A 687 -13.53 -58.99 32.58
C GLY A 687 -12.45 -59.98 32.98
N SER A 688 -11.90 -60.72 32.02
CA SER A 688 -10.78 -61.66 32.23
C SER A 688 -9.62 -61.24 31.34
N ASN A 689 -8.81 -60.29 31.80
CA ASN A 689 -7.80 -59.60 31.00
C ASN A 689 -6.38 -59.84 31.52
N GLU A 690 -5.39 -59.58 30.67
CA GLU A 690 -3.98 -59.83 30.98
C GLU A 690 -3.13 -58.55 30.87
N LEU A 691 -2.28 -58.31 31.86
CA LEU A 691 -1.21 -57.32 31.80
C LEU A 691 0.13 -58.04 31.71
N ILE A 692 0.91 -57.77 30.67
CA ILE A 692 2.21 -58.37 30.43
C ILE A 692 3.30 -57.30 30.62
N ALA A 693 4.28 -57.56 31.48
CA ALA A 693 5.45 -56.71 31.65
C ALA A 693 6.71 -57.45 31.17
N ASP A 694 7.24 -57.05 30.02
CA ASP A 694 8.42 -57.70 29.41
C ASP A 694 9.67 -57.57 30.28
N ASN A 695 9.84 -56.41 30.90
CA ASN A 695 10.92 -56.12 31.83
C ASN A 695 10.34 -55.65 33.16
N PHE A 696 10.02 -56.60 34.05
CA PHE A 696 9.47 -56.32 35.37
C PHE A 696 10.35 -55.38 36.22
N ALA A 697 11.66 -55.27 35.96
CA ALA A 697 12.54 -54.36 36.69
C ALA A 697 12.28 -52.88 36.33
N SER A 698 11.79 -52.63 35.12
CA SER A 698 11.32 -51.31 34.69
C SER A 698 9.87 -51.03 35.13
N PHE A 699 9.15 -52.09 35.55
CA PHE A 699 7.83 -52.01 36.13
C PHE A 699 7.92 -51.58 37.59
N GLY A 700 7.83 -50.26 37.83
CA GLY A 700 7.77 -49.69 39.18
C GLY A 700 9.11 -49.33 39.86
N SER A 701 10.17 -49.10 39.08
CA SER A 701 11.44 -48.58 39.63
C SER A 701 11.21 -47.24 40.37
N SER A 702 11.73 -47.08 41.59
CA SER A 702 11.65 -45.90 42.48
C SER A 702 10.37 -45.64 43.31
N GLY A 703 9.56 -46.67 43.62
CA GLY A 703 8.51 -46.55 44.65
C GLY A 703 7.09 -46.84 44.19
N GLY A 704 6.91 -47.38 42.99
CA GLY A 704 5.70 -48.10 42.59
C GLY A 704 5.44 -48.15 41.09
N GLY A 705 4.81 -49.23 40.63
CA GLY A 705 4.27 -49.35 39.26
C GLY A 705 2.90 -48.69 39.12
N PRO A 706 2.14 -48.95 38.04
CA PRO A 706 0.82 -48.40 37.87
C PRO A 706 -0.14 -48.98 38.92
N LEU A 707 -1.17 -48.21 39.30
CA LEU A 707 -2.21 -48.73 40.17
C LEU A 707 -3.12 -49.70 39.39
N LEU A 708 -3.17 -50.94 39.83
CA LEU A 708 -4.03 -51.99 39.27
C LEU A 708 -5.40 -51.93 39.96
N GLU A 709 -6.43 -51.57 39.20
CA GLU A 709 -7.80 -51.38 39.68
C GLU A 709 -8.71 -52.51 39.18
N SER A 710 -9.64 -52.98 40.02
CA SER A 710 -10.64 -54.00 39.67
C SER A 710 -10.06 -55.37 39.27
N PHE A 711 -8.84 -55.69 39.70
CA PHE A 711 -8.22 -57.01 39.47
C PHE A 711 -8.96 -58.11 40.23
N GLY A 712 -9.40 -59.16 39.54
CA GLY A 712 -10.14 -60.25 40.16
C GLY A 712 -10.08 -61.58 39.38
N ALA A 713 -11.09 -62.42 39.60
CA ALA A 713 -11.13 -63.76 39.04
C ALA A 713 -11.12 -63.73 37.50
N GLY A 714 -10.12 -64.40 36.91
CA GLY A 714 -9.92 -64.48 35.46
C GLY A 714 -8.94 -63.44 34.91
N ASP A 715 -8.52 -62.45 35.71
CA ASP A 715 -7.44 -61.54 35.34
C ASP A 715 -6.07 -62.12 35.67
N SER A 716 -5.06 -61.71 34.92
CA SER A 716 -3.66 -62.09 35.14
C SER A 716 -2.69 -60.93 34.97
N VAL A 717 -1.56 -61.00 35.69
CA VAL A 717 -0.36 -60.19 35.42
C VAL A 717 0.80 -61.14 35.11
N ASP A 718 1.30 -61.11 33.88
CA ASP A 718 2.49 -61.85 33.45
C ASP A 718 3.75 -61.00 33.64
N LEU A 719 4.62 -61.45 34.55
CA LEU A 719 5.92 -60.84 34.84
C LEU A 719 7.01 -61.62 34.11
N ARG A 720 7.30 -61.23 32.87
CA ARG A 720 8.36 -61.88 32.09
C ARG A 720 9.74 -61.58 32.68
N GLN A 721 10.67 -62.51 32.48
CA GLN A 721 12.05 -62.45 33.00
C GLN A 721 12.20 -62.52 34.53
N LEU A 722 11.11 -62.73 35.27
CA LEU A 722 11.16 -63.12 36.68
C LEU A 722 11.19 -64.65 36.75
N ALA A 723 12.26 -65.24 37.28
CA ALA A 723 12.35 -66.70 37.34
C ALA A 723 11.32 -67.31 38.31
N SER A 724 10.58 -68.34 37.88
CA SER A 724 9.47 -68.95 38.63
C SER A 724 9.88 -69.93 39.74
N SER A 725 11.18 -70.15 39.95
CA SER A 725 11.69 -70.98 41.06
C SER A 725 11.74 -70.19 42.36
N ASN A 726 11.41 -70.83 43.50
CA ASN A 726 11.47 -70.24 44.85
C ASN A 726 10.65 -68.94 45.04
N LEU A 727 9.52 -68.82 44.35
CA LEU A 727 8.66 -67.64 44.47
C LEU A 727 8.02 -67.51 45.87
N SER A 728 8.01 -66.27 46.35
CA SER A 728 7.31 -65.82 47.54
C SER A 728 6.42 -64.64 47.18
N LEU A 729 5.20 -64.66 47.73
CA LEU A 729 4.21 -63.60 47.58
C LEU A 729 3.97 -62.96 48.94
N ASN A 730 4.26 -61.66 49.07
CA ASN A 730 4.03 -60.91 50.29
C ASN A 730 3.11 -59.72 50.00
N PHE A 731 1.83 -59.89 50.34
CA PHE A 731 0.81 -58.86 50.15
C PHE A 731 0.61 -58.03 51.42
N ASN A 732 0.71 -56.71 51.30
CA ASN A 732 0.37 -55.76 52.34
C ASN A 732 -1.02 -55.15 52.07
N PRO A 733 -2.07 -55.56 52.80
CA PRO A 733 -3.43 -55.06 52.59
C PRO A 733 -3.61 -53.59 52.96
N ALA A 734 -2.70 -52.97 53.73
CA ALA A 734 -2.79 -51.55 54.07
C ALA A 734 -2.32 -50.64 52.94
N THR A 735 -1.38 -51.10 52.12
CA THR A 735 -0.81 -50.34 51.00
C THR A 735 -1.24 -50.86 49.64
N GLY A 736 -1.87 -52.04 49.58
CA GLY A 736 -2.20 -52.74 48.33
C GLY A 736 -0.98 -53.31 47.59
N SER A 737 0.20 -53.28 48.22
CA SER A 737 1.45 -53.71 47.60
C SER A 737 1.61 -55.23 47.69
N LEU A 738 1.85 -55.88 46.55
CA LEU A 738 2.24 -57.28 46.45
C LEU A 738 3.70 -57.35 46.00
N ALA A 739 4.59 -57.77 46.90
CA ALA A 739 5.96 -58.11 46.54
C ALA A 739 6.02 -59.57 46.05
N VAL A 740 6.48 -59.76 44.81
CA VAL A 740 6.72 -61.06 44.18
C VAL A 740 8.23 -61.26 44.09
N SER A 741 8.79 -62.20 44.85
CA SER A 741 10.25 -62.38 44.96
C SER A 741 10.68 -63.83 44.86
N ASN A 742 11.76 -64.10 44.12
CA ASN A 742 12.45 -65.40 44.10
C ASN A 742 13.74 -65.41 44.94
N GLY A 743 13.96 -64.37 45.75
CA GLY A 743 15.16 -64.19 46.58
C GLY A 743 16.33 -63.48 45.90
N THR A 744 16.36 -63.37 44.56
CA THR A 744 17.37 -62.59 43.81
C THR A 744 16.76 -61.41 43.05
N GLN A 745 15.52 -61.55 42.60
CA GLN A 745 14.73 -60.56 41.90
C GLN A 745 13.43 -60.32 42.68
N THR A 746 12.97 -59.07 42.70
CA THR A 746 11.69 -58.70 43.32
C THR A 746 10.95 -57.72 42.42
N ALA A 747 9.71 -58.07 42.07
CA ALA A 747 8.74 -57.17 41.45
C ALA A 747 7.74 -56.70 42.51
N THR A 748 7.27 -55.45 42.43
CA THR A 748 6.23 -54.94 43.33
C THR A 748 5.04 -54.45 42.52
N LEU A 749 3.90 -55.13 42.66
CA LEU A 749 2.62 -54.74 42.08
C LEU A 749 1.81 -53.93 43.10
N TYR A 750 1.00 -52.99 42.63
CA TYR A 750 0.16 -52.14 43.48
C TYR A 750 -1.29 -52.30 43.09
N PHE A 751 -2.08 -52.91 43.96
CA PHE A 751 -3.51 -53.13 43.76
C PHE A 751 -4.33 -52.11 44.55
N GLN A 752 -5.38 -51.58 43.93
CA GLN A 752 -6.34 -50.75 44.61
C GLN A 752 -7.15 -51.61 45.60
N THR A 753 -6.89 -51.43 46.89
CA THR A 753 -7.50 -52.24 47.96
C THR A 753 -9.02 -52.14 48.03
N SER A 754 -9.61 -51.04 47.55
CA SER A 754 -11.06 -50.85 47.52
C SER A 754 -11.77 -51.61 46.40
N SER A 755 -11.06 -52.01 45.35
CA SER A 755 -11.61 -52.78 44.22
C SER A 755 -11.09 -54.21 44.15
N LEU A 756 -10.04 -54.54 44.92
CA LEU A 756 -9.55 -55.90 45.10
C LEU A 756 -10.56 -56.72 45.95
N GLY A 757 -11.12 -57.78 45.36
CA GLY A 757 -12.08 -58.66 46.04
C GLY A 757 -11.48 -59.48 47.18
N ALA A 758 -12.30 -60.30 47.85
CA ALA A 758 -11.80 -61.33 48.75
C ALA A 758 -11.12 -62.45 47.95
N GLY A 759 -9.96 -62.93 48.39
CA GLY A 759 -9.23 -63.99 47.70
C GLY A 759 -7.75 -64.02 48.08
N THR A 760 -7.00 -64.95 47.50
CA THR A 760 -5.54 -65.06 47.66
C THR A 760 -4.82 -64.87 46.35
N PHE A 761 -3.64 -64.25 46.39
CA PHE A 761 -2.76 -64.20 45.21
C PHE A 761 -2.10 -65.55 44.97
N HIS A 762 -2.06 -65.96 43.71
CA HIS A 762 -1.38 -67.16 43.24
C HIS A 762 -0.28 -66.77 42.26
N ALA A 763 0.81 -67.52 42.25
CA ALA A 763 1.88 -67.40 41.29
C ALA A 763 2.17 -68.75 40.65
N ALA A 764 2.24 -68.80 39.33
CA ALA A 764 2.59 -69.99 38.55
C ALA A 764 3.65 -69.65 37.50
N SER A 765 4.37 -70.65 37.01
CA SER A 765 5.17 -70.50 35.79
C SER A 765 4.24 -70.14 34.64
N ASP A 766 4.65 -69.17 33.82
CA ASP A 766 3.98 -68.75 32.57
C ASP A 766 4.21 -69.73 31.41
N SER A 767 4.82 -70.89 31.67
CA SER A 767 5.35 -71.85 30.68
C SER A 767 6.53 -71.35 29.83
N GLY A 768 7.06 -70.17 30.16
CA GLY A 768 8.27 -69.56 29.64
C GLY A 768 9.27 -69.23 30.75
N ASN A 769 9.88 -68.05 30.67
CA ASN A 769 10.88 -67.55 31.63
C ASN A 769 10.29 -66.49 32.59
N GLY A 770 8.98 -66.52 32.83
CA GLY A 770 8.24 -65.53 33.62
C GLY A 770 7.38 -66.15 34.72
N VAL A 771 6.55 -65.30 35.31
CA VAL A 771 5.61 -65.64 36.39
C VAL A 771 4.24 -65.03 36.10
N LEU A 772 3.22 -65.88 36.08
CA LEU A 772 1.83 -65.46 36.00
C LEU A 772 1.25 -65.26 37.41
N ILE A 773 0.75 -64.06 37.70
CA ILE A 773 0.08 -63.70 38.94
C ILE A 773 -1.43 -63.66 38.71
N THR A 774 -2.20 -64.34 39.56
CA THR A 774 -3.67 -64.33 39.55
C THR A 774 -4.25 -64.12 40.96
N HIS A 775 -5.53 -63.76 41.06
CA HIS A 775 -6.24 -63.60 42.33
C HIS A 775 -7.59 -64.31 42.28
N ALA A 776 -7.86 -65.19 43.25
CA ALA A 776 -9.06 -66.00 43.31
C ALA A 776 -9.49 -66.34 44.74
#